data_AF-A0A8H6YP98-F1
#
_entry.id   AF-A0A8H6YP98-F1
#
_cell.length_a   1.000
_cell.length_b   1.000
_cell.length_c   1.000
_cell.angle_alpha   90.00
_cell.angle_beta   90.00
_cell.angle_gamma   90.00
#
_symmetry.space_group_name_H-M   'P 1'
#
loop_
_entity.id
_entity.type
_entity.pdbx_description
1 polymer ?
#
loop_
_entity_poly.entity_id
_entity_poly.type
_entity_poly.pdbx_seq_one_letter_code
_entity_poly.pdbx_strand_id
1 'polypeptide(L)'
;MARTCTIVIKLGTSSIVHEKTHQPLLSTLSSVVETVVALRRQGHKVVLVSSGAIGVGLKRMDMASRPKSLSGKQALAAIGQGRLIALWDNLFGQLEQPIAQVLLTRGDIADRTRYLNAVNTFKELISMGVVPIVNENDTVSVSEIKFGDNDTLSAITSSMIHADYLFLLTDVDGLYTSNPRKDPLAKQIEVVTSIASIRSQVSTTTLGSNLGTGGMETKLIAAEIATGAGVATIICSSKNPENIFSIIEYHNSQKSAPGTPSESSSGRTSPTVEPSSVSDPATPTLIRPPHTVFTASPLPMRDLKSWTSHTLFPAGSVIVDAGAHSVLSRRESGGRLLAVGVHGVIGAFASGQAVRIVIRRRKEGQTGLEESAARMPSQLETRPTTPTLVAASCMSSSITSLEPLTRSVSISSLVELGSKPSDDVSEADVIEVGRGLANYNSAQILKVKGLNSSYIPQLLGYADSEILTGNSHPELAQAVAERLNVPLVPCTVKKFSNGEINVKISESVRDEDVFILQSGCNDVNDNLMELLILISACKTASARRITAVIPCFPYARMDKKDKSRAPITAKLVANMLVVAGCDHVITMDLHASQIQGFFDIPVDNLWSEPLMLTYIKRQISGWQNGIVVSPDAGGAKRVTAIADKLGVEFALIHRQRDRKHENAPERMELLVGDVKDKVAILVDDMIDTGNTLTLAVNTLHEKGAKAIYVLISHGLLSETNLSLIDQLPIVELVVTNTIPQTKHSALCSKLVTIDISPTIAESIRRTHNGESISLLFQERAETGGLVVV
;
A
#
# COMPACT_ATOMS: atom_id res chain seq x y z
N MET A 1 32.74 -22.29 19.53
CA MET A 1 31.35 -22.09 20.01
C MET A 1 30.41 -22.69 18.99
N ALA A 2 29.31 -23.30 19.44
CA ALA A 2 28.28 -23.80 18.52
C ALA A 2 27.63 -22.63 17.75
N ARG A 3 27.15 -22.88 16.53
CA ARG A 3 26.44 -21.87 15.74
C ARG A 3 25.13 -21.49 16.44
N THR A 4 24.95 -20.20 16.73
CA THR A 4 23.66 -19.66 17.16
C THR A 4 22.60 -19.93 16.09
N CYS A 5 21.46 -20.45 16.53
CA CYS A 5 20.29 -20.70 15.69
C CYS A 5 19.06 -20.01 16.26
N THR A 6 18.13 -19.66 15.38
CA THR A 6 16.77 -19.25 15.71
C THR A 6 15.84 -20.46 15.57
N ILE A 7 15.08 -20.76 16.61
CA ILE A 7 14.35 -22.03 16.77
C ILE A 7 12.89 -21.72 17.14
N VAL A 8 11.94 -22.28 16.39
CA VAL A 8 10.53 -22.35 16.79
C VAL A 8 10.23 -23.76 17.29
N ILE A 9 9.63 -23.88 18.46
CA ILE A 9 9.18 -25.16 19.04
C ILE A 9 7.67 -25.12 19.17
N LYS A 10 6.96 -26.07 18.56
CA LYS A 10 5.50 -26.16 18.59
C LYS A 10 5.06 -27.36 19.42
N LEU A 11 4.08 -27.13 20.30
CA LEU A 11 3.44 -28.15 21.13
C LEU A 11 1.95 -28.29 20.78
N GLY A 12 1.52 -29.53 20.52
CA GLY A 12 0.10 -29.86 20.39
C GLY A 12 -0.60 -30.04 21.73
N THR A 13 -1.93 -29.89 21.76
CA THR A 13 -2.77 -30.04 22.96
C THR A 13 -2.51 -31.35 23.72
N SER A 14 -2.30 -32.46 23.00
CA SER A 14 -2.01 -33.78 23.58
C SER A 14 -0.65 -33.89 24.29
N SER A 15 0.26 -32.93 24.07
CA SER A 15 1.54 -32.81 24.78
C SER A 15 1.50 -31.82 25.95
N ILE A 16 0.36 -31.14 26.13
CA ILE A 16 0.15 -30.12 27.16
C ILE A 16 -0.86 -30.57 28.21
N VAL A 17 -1.95 -31.25 27.79
CA VAL A 17 -2.97 -31.81 28.68
C VAL A 17 -3.27 -33.28 28.37
N HIS A 18 -3.57 -34.05 29.41
CA HIS A 18 -3.94 -35.46 29.30
C HIS A 18 -5.34 -35.63 28.66
N GLU A 19 -5.49 -36.59 27.73
CA GLU A 19 -6.66 -36.69 26.86
C GLU A 19 -7.99 -36.97 27.59
N LYS A 20 -7.97 -37.64 28.75
CA LYS A 20 -9.20 -37.99 29.48
C LYS A 20 -9.48 -37.13 30.71
N THR A 21 -8.43 -36.63 31.38
CA THR A 21 -8.57 -35.89 32.64
C THR A 21 -8.41 -34.39 32.46
N HIS A 22 -7.97 -33.94 31.28
CA HIS A 22 -7.68 -32.54 30.94
C HIS A 22 -6.64 -31.87 31.87
N GLN A 23 -5.96 -32.65 32.72
CA GLN A 23 -4.90 -32.17 33.60
C GLN A 23 -3.64 -31.84 32.79
N PRO A 24 -2.91 -30.76 33.12
CA PRO A 24 -1.62 -30.47 32.50
C PRO A 24 -0.58 -31.57 32.71
N LEU A 25 0.17 -31.89 31.65
CA LEU A 25 1.25 -32.88 31.67
C LEU A 25 2.53 -32.24 32.22
N LEU A 26 2.54 -31.95 33.53
CA LEU A 26 3.58 -31.15 34.18
C LEU A 26 5.01 -31.65 33.95
N SER A 27 5.24 -32.97 33.87
CA SER A 27 6.55 -33.54 33.54
C SER A 27 7.03 -33.10 32.16
N THR A 28 6.21 -33.31 31.13
CA THR A 28 6.49 -32.91 29.74
C THR A 28 6.69 -31.40 29.63
N LEU A 29 5.84 -30.60 30.29
CA LEU A 29 5.96 -29.14 30.27
C LEU A 29 7.26 -28.65 30.95
N SER A 30 7.67 -29.28 32.05
CA SER A 30 8.91 -28.95 32.75
C SER A 30 10.14 -29.31 31.91
N SER A 31 10.20 -30.50 31.33
CA SER A 31 11.32 -30.91 30.46
C SER A 31 11.44 -30.04 29.21
N VAL A 32 10.31 -29.55 28.66
CA VAL A 32 10.34 -28.54 27.58
C VAL A 32 10.91 -27.22 28.07
N VAL A 33 10.49 -26.73 29.24
CA VAL A 33 11.00 -25.48 29.83
C VAL A 33 12.51 -25.57 30.08
N GLU A 34 12.98 -26.65 30.69
CA GLU A 34 14.41 -26.93 30.89
C GLU A 34 15.19 -26.95 29.57
N THR A 35 14.64 -27.61 28.53
CA THR A 35 15.22 -27.65 27.18
C THR A 35 15.32 -26.26 26.57
N VAL A 36 14.24 -25.46 26.62
CA VAL A 36 14.20 -24.09 26.08
C VAL A 36 15.21 -23.20 26.81
N VAL A 37 15.26 -23.26 28.14
CA VAL A 37 16.22 -22.46 28.94
C VAL A 37 17.66 -22.88 28.67
N ALA A 38 17.95 -24.18 28.52
CA ALA A 38 19.28 -24.65 28.15
C ALA A 38 19.68 -24.22 26.72
N LEU A 39 18.78 -24.26 25.74
CA LEU A 39 19.02 -23.69 24.40
C LEU A 39 19.30 -22.18 24.47
N ARG A 40 18.53 -21.42 25.27
CA ARG A 40 18.76 -19.98 25.51
C ARG A 40 20.13 -19.71 26.13
N ARG A 41 20.54 -20.50 27.13
CA ARG A 41 21.87 -20.43 27.77
C ARG A 41 23.03 -20.77 26.82
N GLN A 42 22.80 -21.62 25.84
CA GLN A 42 23.74 -21.87 24.73
C GLN A 42 23.75 -20.76 23.66
N GLY A 43 22.96 -19.70 23.83
CA GLY A 43 22.91 -18.54 22.94
C GLY A 43 21.89 -18.65 21.80
N HIS A 44 21.09 -19.72 21.73
CA HIS A 44 20.03 -19.84 20.73
C HIS A 44 18.88 -18.86 21.01
N LYS A 45 18.17 -18.47 19.94
CA LYS A 45 16.93 -17.67 20.01
C LYS A 45 15.76 -18.65 19.92
N VAL A 46 14.84 -18.63 20.88
CA VAL A 46 13.77 -19.65 20.98
C VAL A 46 12.40 -18.99 21.12
N VAL A 47 11.45 -19.46 20.31
CA VAL A 47 10.03 -19.09 20.36
C VAL A 47 9.20 -20.35 20.55
N LEU A 48 8.23 -20.32 21.48
CA LEU A 48 7.34 -21.44 21.75
C LEU A 48 5.96 -21.17 21.15
N VAL A 49 5.39 -22.14 20.42
CA VAL A 49 4.02 -22.08 19.88
C VAL A 49 3.18 -23.12 20.62
N SER A 50 2.30 -22.67 21.50
CA SER A 50 1.58 -23.50 22.45
C SER A 50 0.10 -23.62 22.10
N SER A 51 -0.36 -24.82 21.77
CA SER A 51 -1.79 -25.15 21.80
C SER A 51 -2.31 -25.26 23.25
N GLY A 52 -3.50 -25.85 23.43
CA GLY A 52 -3.95 -26.35 24.74
C GLY A 52 -4.90 -25.45 25.52
N ALA A 53 -5.11 -24.19 25.11
CA ALA A 53 -6.00 -23.25 25.81
C ALA A 53 -7.38 -23.85 26.11
N ILE A 54 -8.10 -24.34 25.10
CA ILE A 54 -9.41 -24.99 25.28
C ILE A 54 -9.33 -26.22 26.22
N GLY A 55 -8.25 -27.00 26.19
CA GLY A 55 -8.07 -28.16 27.06
C GLY A 55 -7.90 -27.77 28.53
N VAL A 56 -7.11 -26.73 28.81
CA VAL A 56 -6.97 -26.13 30.14
C VAL A 56 -8.30 -25.50 30.59
N GLY A 57 -9.03 -24.85 29.68
CA GLY A 57 -10.37 -24.30 29.91
C GLY A 57 -11.39 -25.38 30.29
N LEU A 58 -11.40 -26.51 29.58
CA LEU A 58 -12.23 -27.68 29.91
C LEU A 58 -11.97 -28.17 31.33
N LYS A 59 -10.71 -28.29 31.76
CA LYS A 59 -10.43 -28.66 33.16
C LYS A 59 -10.84 -27.59 34.15
N ARG A 60 -10.63 -26.31 33.82
CA ARG A 60 -10.95 -25.18 34.71
C ARG A 60 -12.45 -25.07 35.01
N MET A 61 -13.28 -25.44 34.04
CA MET A 61 -14.75 -25.43 34.11
C MET A 61 -15.36 -26.82 34.42
N ASP A 62 -14.52 -27.82 34.72
CA ASP A 62 -14.88 -29.22 34.95
C ASP A 62 -15.81 -29.83 33.87
N MET A 63 -15.55 -29.47 32.62
CA MET A 63 -16.33 -29.90 31.46
C MET A 63 -15.77 -31.17 30.83
N ALA A 64 -16.63 -32.18 30.66
CA ALA A 64 -16.25 -33.49 30.13
C ALA A 64 -15.96 -33.51 28.60
N SER A 65 -16.49 -32.56 27.82
CA SER A 65 -16.27 -32.51 26.37
C SER A 65 -16.29 -31.10 25.78
N ARG A 66 -15.65 -30.92 24.62
CA ARG A 66 -15.54 -29.63 23.91
C ARG A 66 -16.92 -29.17 23.40
N PRO A 67 -17.31 -27.90 23.63
CA PRO A 67 -18.54 -27.32 23.09
C PRO A 67 -18.63 -27.44 21.56
N LYS A 68 -19.84 -27.62 21.04
CA LYS A 68 -20.10 -27.66 19.59
C LYS A 68 -20.10 -26.25 18.98
N SER A 69 -20.74 -25.28 19.65
CA SER A 69 -20.83 -23.88 19.21
C SER A 69 -19.46 -23.21 19.14
N LEU A 70 -19.31 -22.24 18.23
CA LEU A 70 -18.11 -21.41 18.14
C LEU A 70 -17.91 -20.61 19.43
N SER A 71 -18.92 -19.84 19.85
CA SER A 71 -18.90 -19.04 21.07
C SER A 71 -18.52 -19.83 22.33
N GLY A 72 -18.97 -21.09 22.46
CA GLY A 72 -18.58 -21.96 23.56
C GLY A 72 -17.09 -22.36 23.53
N LYS A 73 -16.52 -22.56 22.34
CA LYS A 73 -15.07 -22.81 22.18
C LYS A 73 -14.26 -21.55 22.48
N GLN A 74 -14.71 -20.39 21.99
CA GLN A 74 -14.05 -19.09 22.22
C GLN A 74 -14.04 -18.72 23.71
N ALA A 75 -15.15 -18.92 24.41
CA ALA A 75 -15.25 -18.70 25.86
C ALA A 75 -14.30 -19.63 26.65
N LEU A 76 -14.25 -20.92 26.31
CA LEU A 76 -13.30 -21.84 26.96
C LEU A 76 -11.85 -21.54 26.62
N ALA A 77 -11.57 -21.08 25.40
CA ALA A 77 -10.23 -20.64 25.02
C ALA A 77 -9.81 -19.40 25.82
N ALA A 78 -10.68 -18.40 25.98
CA ALA A 78 -10.40 -17.24 26.81
C ALA A 78 -10.10 -17.61 28.28
N ILE A 79 -10.95 -18.43 28.90
CA ILE A 79 -10.78 -18.94 30.28
C ILE A 79 -9.47 -19.74 30.40
N GLY A 80 -9.21 -20.61 29.43
CA GLY A 80 -8.07 -21.52 29.44
C GLY A 80 -6.74 -20.86 29.10
N GLN A 81 -6.74 -19.87 28.22
CA GLN A 81 -5.53 -19.15 27.78
C GLN A 81 -4.89 -18.38 28.94
N GLY A 82 -5.69 -17.69 29.76
CA GLY A 82 -5.20 -17.01 30.97
C GLY A 82 -4.55 -17.99 31.97
N ARG A 83 -5.09 -19.22 32.08
CA ARG A 83 -4.49 -20.26 32.93
C ARG A 83 -3.28 -20.95 32.30
N LEU A 84 -3.26 -21.09 30.97
CA LEU A 84 -2.16 -21.68 30.21
C LEU A 84 -0.93 -20.77 30.24
N ILE A 85 -1.09 -19.46 30.00
CA ILE A 85 0.05 -18.54 30.08
C ILE A 85 0.59 -18.44 31.51
N ALA A 86 -0.29 -18.41 32.53
CA ALA A 86 0.14 -18.47 33.92
C ALA A 86 0.88 -19.78 34.27
N LEU A 87 0.50 -20.92 33.66
CA LEU A 87 1.24 -22.17 33.85
C LEU A 87 2.64 -22.10 33.24
N TRP A 88 2.78 -21.57 32.02
CA TRP A 88 4.09 -21.35 31.40
C TRP A 88 4.94 -20.38 32.22
N ASP A 89 4.37 -19.25 32.65
CA ASP A 89 5.05 -18.22 33.44
C ASP A 89 5.60 -18.78 34.76
N ASN A 90 4.78 -19.55 35.49
CA ASN A 90 5.22 -20.20 36.73
C ASN A 90 6.38 -21.20 36.50
N LEU A 91 6.34 -21.99 35.41
CA LEU A 91 7.38 -22.98 35.11
C LEU A 91 8.69 -22.32 34.64
N PHE A 92 8.62 -21.38 33.69
CA PHE A 92 9.80 -20.63 33.23
C PHE A 92 10.38 -19.73 34.34
N GLY A 93 9.54 -19.18 35.21
CA GLY A 93 9.94 -18.38 36.36
C GLY A 93 10.78 -19.15 37.39
N GLN A 94 10.60 -20.48 37.55
CA GLN A 94 11.49 -21.29 38.39
C GLN A 94 12.95 -21.32 37.89
N LEU A 95 13.18 -20.98 36.62
CA LEU A 95 14.51 -20.94 35.99
C LEU A 95 14.94 -19.51 35.61
N GLU A 96 14.27 -18.49 36.18
CA GLU A 96 14.52 -17.06 35.96
C GLU A 96 14.44 -16.60 34.49
N GLN A 97 13.74 -17.35 33.63
CA GLN A 97 13.56 -17.00 32.21
C GLN A 97 12.26 -16.19 32.03
N PRO A 98 12.32 -14.89 31.69
CA PRO A 98 11.11 -14.13 31.37
C PRO A 98 10.46 -14.65 30.09
N ILE A 99 9.13 -14.65 30.07
CA ILE A 99 8.30 -14.97 28.90
C ILE A 99 7.42 -13.78 28.50
N ALA A 100 6.91 -13.81 27.27
CA ALA A 100 5.89 -12.86 26.81
C ALA A 100 4.79 -13.58 26.03
N GLN A 101 3.53 -13.24 26.33
CA GLN A 101 2.40 -13.76 25.57
C GLN A 101 2.29 -13.04 24.23
N VAL A 102 2.13 -13.81 23.14
CA VAL A 102 1.79 -13.28 21.82
C VAL A 102 0.54 -13.99 21.32
N LEU A 103 -0.52 -13.24 21.05
CA LEU A 103 -1.77 -13.76 20.49
C LEU A 103 -1.95 -13.18 19.08
N LEU A 104 -2.09 -14.05 18.09
CA LEU A 104 -2.25 -13.66 16.68
C LEU A 104 -3.48 -14.33 16.08
N THR A 105 -4.18 -13.62 15.20
CA THR A 105 -5.17 -14.20 14.29
C THR A 105 -4.59 -14.33 12.88
N ARG A 106 -5.29 -15.09 12.02
CA ARG A 106 -5.06 -15.03 10.58
C ARG A 106 -5.21 -13.61 10.01
N GLY A 107 -6.12 -12.79 10.55
CA GLY A 107 -6.33 -11.42 10.12
C GLY A 107 -5.16 -10.49 10.42
N ASP A 108 -4.37 -10.77 11.46
CA ASP A 108 -3.14 -10.04 11.78
C ASP A 108 -1.98 -10.44 10.86
N ILE A 109 -1.96 -11.71 10.44
CA ILE A 109 -0.96 -12.25 9.51
C ILE A 109 -1.24 -11.81 8.06
N ALA A 110 -2.51 -11.76 7.67
CA ALA A 110 -2.94 -11.45 6.30
C ALA A 110 -2.87 -9.95 5.96
N ASP A 111 -2.69 -9.07 6.94
CA ASP A 111 -2.51 -7.63 6.75
C ASP A 111 -1.02 -7.28 6.84
N ARG A 112 -0.51 -6.56 5.84
CA ARG A 112 0.93 -6.28 5.71
C ARG A 112 1.48 -5.46 6.88
N THR A 113 0.69 -4.53 7.42
CA THR A 113 1.09 -3.63 8.51
C THR A 113 1.04 -4.37 9.85
N ARG A 114 -0.04 -5.11 10.12
CA ARG A 114 -0.15 -5.95 11.33
C ARG A 114 0.91 -7.05 11.36
N TYR A 115 1.21 -7.66 10.20
CA TYR A 115 2.30 -8.62 10.04
C TYR A 115 3.67 -8.00 10.39
N LEU A 116 3.99 -6.81 9.85
CA LEU A 116 5.26 -6.14 10.15
C LEU A 116 5.37 -5.73 11.62
N ASN A 117 4.27 -5.28 12.23
CA ASN A 117 4.23 -4.99 13.66
C ASN A 117 4.50 -6.24 14.51
N ALA A 118 3.90 -7.39 14.17
CA ALA A 118 4.19 -8.66 14.84
C ALA A 118 5.66 -9.07 14.69
N VAL A 119 6.23 -8.97 13.48
CA VAL A 119 7.66 -9.25 13.21
C VAL A 119 8.58 -8.36 14.06
N ASN A 120 8.27 -7.07 14.17
CA ASN A 120 9.06 -6.14 14.98
C ASN A 120 8.96 -6.47 16.48
N THR A 121 7.75 -6.79 16.99
CA THR A 121 7.55 -7.25 18.37
C THR A 121 8.35 -8.52 18.67
N PHE A 122 8.36 -9.52 17.77
CA PHE A 122 9.18 -10.72 17.96
C PHE A 122 10.68 -10.40 18.02
N LYS A 123 11.18 -9.52 17.14
CA LYS A 123 12.59 -9.09 17.15
C LYS A 123 12.96 -8.45 18.49
N GLU A 124 12.11 -7.56 19.00
CA GLU A 124 12.36 -6.85 20.25
C GLU A 124 12.32 -7.78 21.47
N LEU A 125 11.30 -8.65 21.58
CA LEU A 125 11.21 -9.66 22.64
C LEU A 125 12.45 -10.57 22.69
N ILE A 126 12.90 -11.04 21.53
CA ILE A 126 14.10 -11.88 21.42
C ILE A 126 15.37 -11.10 21.76
N SER A 127 15.44 -9.80 21.44
CA SER A 127 16.60 -8.95 21.80
C SER A 127 16.68 -8.67 23.30
N MET A 128 15.54 -8.46 23.97
CA MET A 128 15.41 -8.39 25.43
C MET A 128 15.65 -9.73 26.13
N GLY A 129 15.88 -10.80 25.37
CA GLY A 129 16.18 -12.14 25.87
C GLY A 129 14.98 -12.93 26.41
N VAL A 130 13.77 -12.40 26.20
CA VAL A 130 12.48 -12.99 26.57
C VAL A 130 12.16 -14.15 25.62
N VAL A 131 11.47 -15.20 26.11
CA VAL A 131 10.93 -16.28 25.28
C VAL A 131 9.47 -15.96 24.93
N PRO A 132 9.12 -15.69 23.65
CA PRO A 132 7.74 -15.48 23.25
C PRO A 132 6.96 -16.80 23.27
N ILE A 133 5.78 -16.78 23.89
CA ILE A 133 4.80 -17.87 23.94
C ILE A 133 3.62 -17.48 23.05
N VAL A 134 3.60 -18.03 21.84
CA VAL A 134 2.63 -17.74 20.78
C VAL A 134 1.46 -18.71 20.87
N ASN A 135 0.24 -18.21 20.74
CA ASN A 135 -0.95 -19.01 20.46
C ASN A 135 -1.90 -18.23 19.53
N GLU A 136 -2.85 -18.91 18.91
CA GLU A 136 -3.93 -18.26 18.18
C GLU A 136 -4.84 -17.47 19.14
N ASN A 137 -5.30 -16.30 18.70
CA ASN A 137 -6.30 -15.52 19.43
C ASN A 137 -7.71 -16.08 19.19
N ASP A 138 -7.98 -17.28 19.72
CA ASP A 138 -9.26 -17.99 19.63
C ASP A 138 -10.48 -17.09 19.87
N THR A 139 -10.40 -16.12 20.78
CA THR A 139 -11.53 -15.26 21.20
C THR A 139 -12.08 -14.39 20.07
N VAL A 140 -11.24 -13.97 19.12
CA VAL A 140 -11.64 -13.12 17.98
C VAL A 140 -11.42 -13.80 16.61
N SER A 141 -10.89 -15.02 16.59
CA SER A 141 -10.78 -15.82 15.37
C SER A 141 -12.16 -16.27 14.88
N VAL A 142 -12.55 -15.85 13.67
CA VAL A 142 -13.76 -16.30 12.98
C VAL A 142 -13.50 -17.65 12.33
N SER A 143 -14.31 -18.66 12.65
CA SER A 143 -14.02 -20.06 12.29
C SER A 143 -14.37 -20.40 10.85
N GLU A 144 -13.61 -19.86 9.90
CA GLU A 144 -13.75 -20.16 8.47
C GLU A 144 -12.56 -20.96 7.95
N ILE A 145 -12.81 -22.29 7.88
CA ILE A 145 -12.09 -23.35 7.15
C ILE A 145 -10.97 -24.09 7.92
N LYS A 146 -11.10 -25.43 7.90
CA LYS A 146 -10.35 -26.43 8.66
C LYS A 146 -8.86 -26.55 8.25
N PHE A 147 -7.96 -25.70 8.74
CA PHE A 147 -6.51 -25.81 8.44
C PHE A 147 -5.58 -25.57 9.65
N GLY A 148 -5.66 -26.47 10.64
CA GLY A 148 -4.52 -26.77 11.53
C GLY A 148 -3.99 -25.65 12.44
N ASP A 149 -4.87 -24.82 12.99
CA ASP A 149 -4.67 -23.74 13.99
C ASP A 149 -3.19 -23.43 14.30
N ASN A 150 -2.58 -24.20 15.21
CA ASN A 150 -1.23 -23.96 15.73
C ASN A 150 -0.08 -24.66 14.99
N ASP A 151 -0.34 -25.68 14.15
CA ASP A 151 0.72 -26.24 13.28
C ASP A 151 1.06 -25.18 12.21
N THR A 152 0.05 -24.66 11.52
CA THR A 152 0.17 -23.60 10.51
C THR A 152 0.75 -22.30 11.12
N LEU A 153 0.25 -21.87 12.28
CA LEU A 153 0.78 -20.69 12.98
C LEU A 153 2.28 -20.82 13.29
N SER A 154 2.76 -22.02 13.64
CA SER A 154 4.19 -22.23 13.90
C SER A 154 5.07 -22.13 12.66
N ALA A 155 4.59 -22.58 11.51
CA ALA A 155 5.27 -22.40 10.23
C ALA A 155 5.34 -20.92 9.83
N ILE A 156 4.24 -20.17 10.00
CA ILE A 156 4.21 -18.73 9.74
C ILE A 156 5.13 -17.98 10.72
N THR A 157 5.09 -18.32 12.01
CA THR A 157 5.98 -17.75 13.04
C THR A 157 7.45 -18.00 12.71
N SER A 158 7.79 -19.22 12.26
CA SER A 158 9.16 -19.56 11.86
C SER A 158 9.64 -18.77 10.64
N SER A 159 8.74 -18.48 9.69
CA SER A 159 9.01 -17.60 8.56
C SER A 159 9.17 -16.13 9.00
N MET A 160 8.28 -15.61 9.86
CA MET A 160 8.31 -14.24 10.40
C MET A 160 9.64 -13.86 11.07
N ILE A 161 10.27 -14.81 11.77
CA ILE A 161 11.50 -14.58 12.54
C ILE A 161 12.76 -15.10 11.83
N HIS A 162 12.63 -15.61 10.59
CA HIS A 162 13.69 -16.30 9.84
C HIS A 162 14.39 -17.39 10.67
N ALA A 163 13.61 -18.35 11.18
CA ALA A 163 14.14 -19.46 11.97
C ALA A 163 15.05 -20.39 11.13
N ASP A 164 16.13 -20.90 11.73
CA ASP A 164 16.89 -22.01 11.13
C ASP A 164 16.07 -23.31 11.22
N TYR A 165 15.31 -23.49 12.32
CA TYR A 165 14.59 -24.72 12.64
C TYR A 165 13.16 -24.49 13.15
N LEU A 166 12.24 -25.35 12.72
CA LEU A 166 10.91 -25.53 13.29
C LEU A 166 10.75 -26.97 13.82
N PHE A 167 10.57 -27.12 15.13
CA PHE A 167 10.31 -28.41 15.78
C PHE A 167 8.82 -28.59 16.05
N LEU A 168 8.19 -29.56 15.38
CA LEU A 168 6.82 -29.99 15.62
C LEU A 168 6.83 -31.15 16.62
N LEU A 169 6.71 -30.85 17.92
CA LEU A 169 6.70 -31.85 18.98
C LEU A 169 5.36 -32.58 19.03
N THR A 170 5.40 -33.92 18.96
CA THR A 170 4.21 -34.77 18.83
C THR A 170 4.30 -36.06 19.67
N ASP A 171 3.21 -36.82 19.77
CA ASP A 171 3.11 -38.05 20.58
C ASP A 171 3.82 -39.28 19.97
N VAL A 172 4.42 -39.11 18.79
CA VAL A 172 5.28 -40.06 18.07
C VAL A 172 6.65 -39.42 17.83
N ASP A 173 7.66 -40.22 17.54
CA ASP A 173 9.05 -39.77 17.34
C ASP A 173 9.39 -39.38 15.90
N GLY A 174 8.48 -39.59 14.94
CA GLY A 174 8.63 -39.14 13.56
C GLY A 174 7.43 -39.49 12.69
N LEU A 175 7.59 -39.27 11.40
CA LEU A 175 6.72 -39.76 10.34
C LEU A 175 7.06 -41.23 10.03
N TYR A 176 6.05 -42.05 9.72
CA TYR A 176 6.21 -43.47 9.38
C TYR A 176 5.47 -43.79 8.08
N THR A 177 5.89 -44.85 7.38
CA THR A 177 5.24 -45.36 6.16
C THR A 177 3.77 -45.76 6.38
N SER A 178 3.46 -46.22 7.58
CA SER A 178 2.14 -46.68 8.04
C SER A 178 2.02 -46.40 9.55
N ASN A 179 0.85 -46.62 10.16
CA ASN A 179 0.68 -46.31 11.59
C ASN A 179 1.41 -47.36 12.45
N PRO A 180 2.49 -47.02 13.19
CA PRO A 180 3.29 -47.99 13.93
C PRO A 180 2.56 -48.62 15.12
N ARG A 181 1.41 -48.08 15.54
CA ARG A 181 0.53 -48.69 16.57
C ARG A 181 -0.37 -49.79 16.01
N LYS A 182 -0.42 -49.96 14.68
CA LYS A 182 -1.28 -50.93 13.98
C LYS A 182 -0.50 -51.84 13.01
N ASP A 183 0.60 -51.34 12.46
CA ASP A 183 1.46 -52.07 11.52
C ASP A 183 2.88 -52.18 12.11
N PRO A 184 3.30 -53.37 12.57
CA PRO A 184 4.66 -53.60 13.08
C PRO A 184 5.77 -53.46 12.03
N LEU A 185 5.45 -53.40 10.73
CA LEU A 185 6.41 -53.21 9.64
C LEU A 185 6.57 -51.73 9.25
N ALA A 186 5.89 -50.81 9.93
CA ALA A 186 6.00 -49.37 9.73
C ALA A 186 7.45 -48.90 9.91
N LYS A 187 8.07 -48.38 8.84
CA LYS A 187 9.42 -47.80 8.90
C LYS A 187 9.34 -46.29 9.11
N GLN A 188 10.23 -45.76 9.94
CA GLN A 188 10.36 -44.31 10.12
C GLN A 188 10.89 -43.68 8.82
N ILE A 189 10.27 -42.60 8.39
CA ILE A 189 10.74 -41.78 7.27
C ILE A 189 11.73 -40.77 7.85
N GLU A 190 13.00 -41.00 7.56
CA GLU A 190 14.10 -40.22 8.15
C GLU A 190 14.27 -38.83 7.54
N VAL A 191 14.26 -38.71 6.21
CA VAL A 191 14.53 -37.46 5.48
C VAL A 191 13.47 -37.24 4.42
N VAL A 192 12.94 -36.01 4.37
CA VAL A 192 11.93 -35.57 3.40
C VAL A 192 12.50 -34.42 2.58
N THR A 193 12.77 -34.68 1.30
CA THR A 193 13.21 -33.67 0.32
C THR A 193 12.06 -33.12 -0.53
N SER A 194 10.94 -33.85 -0.64
CA SER A 194 9.74 -33.42 -1.36
C SER A 194 8.47 -33.96 -0.72
N ILE A 195 7.62 -33.07 -0.21
CA ILE A 195 6.37 -33.42 0.49
C ILE A 195 5.34 -34.02 -0.48
N ALA A 196 5.35 -33.59 -1.74
CA ALA A 196 4.51 -34.17 -2.79
C ALA A 196 4.77 -35.68 -3.00
N SER A 197 6.02 -36.14 -2.85
CA SER A 197 6.37 -37.56 -2.96
C SER A 197 5.89 -38.42 -1.78
N ILE A 198 5.55 -37.78 -0.66
CA ILE A 198 5.19 -38.43 0.61
C ILE A 198 3.68 -38.41 0.84
N ARG A 199 2.96 -37.37 0.40
CA ARG A 199 1.49 -37.32 0.45
C ARG A 199 0.81 -38.50 -0.28
N SER A 200 1.49 -39.14 -1.22
CA SER A 200 1.02 -40.36 -1.91
C SER A 200 1.37 -41.68 -1.19
N GLN A 201 2.31 -41.66 -0.25
CA GLN A 201 2.81 -42.86 0.45
C GLN A 201 2.28 -42.97 1.89
N VAL A 202 1.99 -41.84 2.53
CA VAL A 202 1.48 -41.79 3.90
C VAL A 202 -0.04 -41.82 3.90
N SER A 203 -0.64 -42.73 4.66
CA SER A 203 -2.09 -42.76 4.87
C SER A 203 -2.55 -41.58 5.73
N THR A 204 -2.93 -40.49 5.08
CA THR A 204 -3.39 -39.23 5.71
C THR A 204 -4.71 -39.39 6.48
N THR A 205 -5.43 -40.49 6.27
CA THR A 205 -6.63 -40.92 7.01
C THR A 205 -6.30 -41.47 8.40
N THR A 206 -5.66 -40.67 9.25
CA THR A 206 -5.54 -40.96 10.69
C THR A 206 -6.05 -39.81 11.58
N LEU A 207 -7.02 -40.18 12.41
CA LEU A 207 -7.76 -39.33 13.35
C LEU A 207 -6.86 -38.44 14.21
N GLY A 208 -7.23 -37.18 14.38
CA GLY A 208 -6.75 -36.35 15.49
C GLY A 208 -7.29 -36.86 16.83
N SER A 209 -6.53 -36.64 17.91
CA SER A 209 -6.98 -36.89 19.30
C SER A 209 -8.26 -36.11 19.62
N ASN A 210 -9.06 -36.58 20.58
CA ASN A 210 -10.36 -35.97 20.92
C ASN A 210 -10.28 -34.49 21.35
N LEU A 211 -9.11 -34.00 21.75
CA LEU A 211 -8.87 -32.59 22.12
C LEU A 211 -8.09 -31.77 21.07
N GLY A 212 -7.53 -32.39 20.03
CA GLY A 212 -6.61 -31.77 19.09
C GLY A 212 -7.24 -31.56 17.71
N THR A 213 -7.05 -30.38 17.11
CA THR A 213 -7.50 -30.06 15.75
C THR A 213 -6.53 -30.51 14.65
N GLY A 214 -5.26 -30.76 14.98
CA GLY A 214 -4.20 -31.09 14.01
C GLY A 214 -3.79 -32.57 13.98
N GLY A 215 -4.07 -33.24 12.85
CA GLY A 215 -3.62 -34.60 12.54
C GLY A 215 -2.18 -34.66 12.01
N MET A 216 -1.84 -35.68 11.22
CA MET A 216 -0.55 -35.70 10.49
C MET A 216 -0.55 -34.77 9.28
N GLU A 217 -1.69 -34.61 8.60
CA GLU A 217 -1.82 -33.72 7.43
C GLU A 217 -1.43 -32.27 7.76
N THR A 218 -1.90 -31.73 8.89
CA THR A 218 -1.58 -30.35 9.31
C THR A 218 -0.10 -30.14 9.60
N LYS A 219 0.63 -31.19 10.00
CA LYS A 219 2.09 -31.16 10.19
C LYS A 219 2.82 -31.21 8.85
N LEU A 220 2.33 -31.97 7.88
CA LEU A 220 2.87 -31.99 6.51
C LEU A 220 2.68 -30.63 5.83
N ILE A 221 1.52 -29.99 6.02
CA ILE A 221 1.23 -28.62 5.57
C ILE A 221 2.18 -27.61 6.23
N ALA A 222 2.34 -27.67 7.56
CA ALA A 222 3.25 -26.77 8.28
C ALA A 222 4.70 -26.92 7.80
N ALA A 223 5.16 -28.16 7.58
CA ALA A 223 6.47 -28.44 7.02
C ALA A 223 6.62 -27.91 5.57
N GLU A 224 5.57 -27.96 4.75
CA GLU A 224 5.57 -27.41 3.38
C GLU A 224 5.75 -25.88 3.37
N ILE A 225 5.00 -25.18 4.23
CA ILE A 225 5.09 -23.73 4.40
C ILE A 225 6.50 -23.33 4.90
N ALA A 226 6.97 -23.98 5.97
CA ALA A 226 8.24 -23.66 6.61
C ALA A 226 9.45 -23.98 5.73
N THR A 227 9.50 -25.16 5.09
CA THR A 227 10.61 -25.53 4.18
C THR A 227 10.64 -24.67 2.92
N GLY A 228 9.48 -24.27 2.38
CA GLY A 228 9.38 -23.30 1.28
C GLY A 228 9.93 -21.92 1.64
N ALA A 229 9.81 -21.52 2.91
CA ALA A 229 10.41 -20.30 3.46
C ALA A 229 11.91 -20.44 3.84
N GLY A 230 12.52 -21.61 3.68
CA GLY A 230 13.93 -21.86 4.01
C GLY A 230 14.18 -22.39 5.43
N VAL A 231 13.14 -22.73 6.19
CA VAL A 231 13.23 -23.25 7.56
C VAL A 231 13.32 -24.78 7.53
N ALA A 232 14.31 -25.38 8.18
CA ALA A 232 14.36 -26.84 8.32
C ALA A 232 13.30 -27.30 9.33
N THR A 233 12.35 -28.14 8.91
CA THR A 233 11.25 -28.59 9.79
C THR A 233 11.51 -29.99 10.31
N ILE A 234 11.29 -30.23 11.59
CA ILE A 234 11.60 -31.49 12.26
C ILE A 234 10.35 -31.98 13.00
N ILE A 235 9.99 -33.25 12.80
CA ILE A 235 8.98 -33.96 13.60
C ILE A 235 9.72 -34.91 14.54
N CYS A 236 9.50 -34.76 15.84
CA CYS A 236 10.09 -35.60 16.90
C CYS A 236 9.18 -35.64 18.14
N SER A 237 9.52 -36.51 19.11
CA SER A 237 8.64 -36.77 20.25
C SER A 237 8.67 -35.66 21.30
N SER A 238 7.49 -35.22 21.74
CA SER A 238 7.34 -34.30 22.88
C SER A 238 7.73 -34.90 24.23
N LYS A 239 7.86 -36.23 24.34
CA LYS A 239 8.27 -36.90 25.58
C LYS A 239 9.73 -36.67 25.94
N ASN A 240 10.57 -36.47 24.93
CA ASN A 240 12.02 -36.41 25.02
C ASN A 240 12.53 -35.14 24.32
N PRO A 241 12.12 -33.92 24.77
CA PRO A 241 12.44 -32.66 24.10
C PRO A 241 13.95 -32.35 24.05
N GLU A 242 14.74 -32.94 24.95
CA GLU A 242 16.20 -32.84 24.97
C GLU A 242 16.87 -33.38 23.68
N ASN A 243 16.17 -34.22 22.90
CA ASN A 243 16.66 -34.62 21.57
C ASN A 243 16.89 -33.43 20.62
N ILE A 244 16.27 -32.26 20.86
CA ILE A 244 16.51 -31.05 20.07
C ILE A 244 18.01 -30.71 20.01
N PHE A 245 18.76 -30.87 21.11
CA PHE A 245 20.21 -30.64 21.12
C PHE A 245 20.93 -31.58 20.14
N SER A 246 20.72 -32.89 20.30
CA SER A 246 21.33 -33.93 19.48
C SER A 246 20.96 -33.82 18.00
N ILE A 247 19.73 -33.39 17.68
CA ILE A 247 19.28 -33.19 16.30
C ILE A 247 20.01 -31.98 15.67
N ILE A 248 20.14 -30.86 16.40
CA ILE A 248 20.85 -29.67 15.91
C ILE A 248 22.34 -29.97 15.72
N GLU A 249 22.97 -30.67 16.66
CA GLU A 249 24.37 -31.07 16.58
C GLU A 249 24.63 -32.00 15.40
N TYR A 250 23.81 -33.04 15.24
CA TYR A 250 23.87 -33.97 14.10
C TYR A 250 23.81 -33.22 12.77
N HIS A 251 22.80 -32.36 12.55
CA HIS A 251 22.66 -31.64 11.27
C HIS A 251 23.71 -30.55 11.04
N ASN A 252 24.28 -29.96 12.09
CA ASN A 252 25.38 -29.01 11.96
C ASN A 252 26.70 -29.73 11.60
N SER A 253 26.95 -30.93 12.13
CA SER A 253 28.12 -31.73 11.76
C SER A 253 28.12 -32.10 10.26
N GLN A 254 26.96 -32.50 9.74
CA GLN A 254 26.78 -32.88 8.33
C GLN A 254 26.99 -31.69 7.35
N LYS A 255 26.65 -30.46 7.76
CA LYS A 255 26.91 -29.24 6.96
C LYS A 255 28.37 -28.79 6.95
N SER A 256 29.22 -29.40 7.79
CA SER A 256 30.62 -28.99 7.99
C SER A 256 31.63 -29.89 7.27
N ALA A 257 31.16 -30.93 6.56
CA ALA A 257 32.03 -31.82 5.78
C ALA A 257 32.47 -31.15 4.45
N PRO A 258 33.75 -31.27 4.04
CA PRO A 258 34.29 -30.53 2.90
C PRO A 258 33.87 -31.14 1.55
N GLY A 259 32.98 -30.43 0.84
CA GLY A 259 32.59 -30.72 -0.55
C GLY A 259 32.73 -29.49 -1.46
N THR A 260 33.96 -29.28 -1.94
CA THR A 260 34.41 -28.54 -3.17
C THR A 260 33.43 -27.69 -4.00
N PRO A 261 33.90 -26.58 -4.63
CA PRO A 261 34.74 -25.51 -4.07
C PRO A 261 34.25 -24.09 -4.47
N SER A 262 34.60 -23.05 -3.70
CA SER A 262 34.34 -21.64 -4.06
C SER A 262 35.56 -20.96 -4.68
N GLU A 263 35.33 -20.33 -5.84
CA GLU A 263 36.08 -19.21 -6.48
C GLU A 263 37.63 -19.23 -6.48
N SER A 264 38.22 -19.36 -7.68
CA SER A 264 39.63 -19.03 -7.94
C SER A 264 39.77 -17.62 -8.52
N SER A 265 40.20 -16.68 -7.67
CA SER A 265 40.94 -15.51 -8.13
C SER A 265 42.39 -15.90 -8.50
N SER A 266 43.09 -15.02 -9.20
CA SER A 266 44.34 -15.30 -9.92
C SER A 266 45.58 -15.52 -9.05
N GLY A 267 46.44 -16.49 -9.42
CA GLY A 267 47.91 -16.28 -9.36
C GLY A 267 48.83 -17.42 -8.89
N ARG A 268 49.67 -17.91 -9.82
CA ARG A 268 51.07 -18.35 -9.64
C ARG A 268 51.41 -19.65 -8.86
N THR A 269 51.47 -20.76 -9.62
CA THR A 269 52.63 -21.68 -9.82
C THR A 269 53.52 -22.18 -8.65
N SER A 270 53.63 -23.53 -8.58
CA SER A 270 54.78 -24.38 -8.16
C SER A 270 54.94 -24.80 -6.67
N PRO A 271 55.53 -25.99 -6.37
CA PRO A 271 55.20 -27.32 -6.91
C PRO A 271 55.05 -28.45 -5.83
N THR A 272 54.53 -29.60 -6.28
CA THR A 272 54.44 -30.96 -5.67
C THR A 272 55.19 -31.31 -4.37
N VAL A 273 54.46 -31.95 -3.44
CA VAL A 273 54.94 -32.99 -2.51
C VAL A 273 53.87 -34.12 -2.45
N GLU A 274 54.29 -35.39 -2.49
CA GLU A 274 53.38 -36.55 -2.40
C GLU A 274 52.93 -36.81 -0.94
N PRO A 275 51.67 -37.20 -0.69
CA PRO A 275 51.21 -37.54 0.65
C PRO A 275 51.57 -38.99 1.02
N SER A 276 52.50 -39.14 1.98
CA SER A 276 52.74 -40.41 2.67
C SER A 276 51.52 -40.83 3.49
N SER A 277 51.11 -42.09 3.37
CA SER A 277 49.96 -42.66 4.09
C SER A 277 50.17 -42.68 5.61
N VAL A 278 49.33 -41.94 6.34
CA VAL A 278 49.12 -42.12 7.79
C VAL A 278 47.62 -42.25 8.02
N SER A 279 47.22 -43.27 8.76
CA SER A 279 45.81 -43.56 9.07
C SER A 279 45.30 -42.65 10.18
N ASP A 280 44.37 -41.75 9.85
CA ASP A 280 43.66 -40.95 10.87
C ASP A 280 42.74 -41.84 11.74
N PRO A 281 42.65 -41.56 13.05
CA PRO A 281 41.75 -42.28 13.95
C PRO A 281 40.28 -41.93 13.64
N ALA A 282 39.41 -42.94 13.68
CA ALA A 282 38.00 -42.79 13.31
C ALA A 282 37.28 -41.73 14.18
N THR A 283 36.81 -40.66 13.54
CA THR A 283 35.92 -39.66 14.12
C THR A 283 34.67 -40.37 14.66
N PRO A 284 34.24 -40.15 15.92
CA PRO A 284 33.06 -40.81 16.47
C PRO A 284 31.82 -40.40 15.68
N THR A 285 31.20 -41.37 15.01
CA THR A 285 29.96 -41.15 14.27
C THR A 285 28.82 -40.83 15.25
N LEU A 286 28.38 -39.57 15.28
CA LEU A 286 27.22 -39.13 16.06
C LEU A 286 26.01 -40.01 15.74
N ILE A 287 25.51 -40.73 16.75
CA ILE A 287 24.32 -41.57 16.61
C ILE A 287 23.12 -40.67 16.31
N ARG A 288 22.43 -40.94 15.20
CA ARG A 288 21.26 -40.16 14.79
C ARG A 288 20.11 -40.34 15.80
N PRO A 289 19.62 -39.28 16.46
CA PRO A 289 18.43 -39.35 17.32
C PRO A 289 17.17 -39.62 16.49
N PRO A 290 16.11 -40.23 17.05
CA PRO A 290 14.89 -40.54 16.31
C PRO A 290 14.12 -39.25 15.95
N HIS A 291 14.07 -38.94 14.65
CA HIS A 291 13.34 -37.80 14.10
C HIS A 291 13.18 -37.89 12.58
N THR A 292 12.11 -37.29 12.07
CA THR A 292 11.97 -36.96 10.64
C THR A 292 12.41 -35.52 10.41
N VAL A 293 13.31 -35.29 9.45
CA VAL A 293 13.68 -33.94 8.99
C VAL A 293 13.11 -33.66 7.59
N PHE A 294 12.51 -32.50 7.41
CA PHE A 294 12.13 -31.93 6.14
C PHE A 294 13.18 -30.88 5.77
N THR A 295 13.92 -31.12 4.68
CA THR A 295 15.03 -30.26 4.28
C THR A 295 14.52 -28.91 3.79
N ALA A 296 15.10 -27.82 4.30
CA ALA A 296 14.83 -26.47 3.81
C ALA A 296 15.07 -26.35 2.29
N SER A 297 14.26 -25.56 1.59
CA SER A 297 14.48 -25.27 0.17
C SER A 297 15.85 -24.60 -0.04
N PRO A 298 16.67 -25.04 -1.01
CA PRO A 298 17.92 -24.37 -1.37
C PRO A 298 17.67 -22.99 -2.04
N LEU A 299 16.44 -22.75 -2.49
CA LEU A 299 15.97 -21.47 -3.03
C LEU A 299 14.75 -21.04 -2.20
N PRO A 300 14.94 -20.41 -1.03
CA PRO A 300 13.84 -20.01 -0.16
C PRO A 300 12.99 -18.91 -0.80
N MET A 301 11.67 -19.00 -0.66
CA MET A 301 10.76 -17.97 -1.14
C MET A 301 10.85 -16.73 -0.22
N ARG A 302 11.46 -15.64 -0.73
CA ARG A 302 11.51 -14.35 -0.03
C ARG A 302 10.13 -13.93 0.47
N ASP A 303 10.10 -13.33 1.67
CA ASP A 303 8.92 -13.10 2.53
C ASP A 303 7.61 -12.77 1.81
N LEU A 304 7.65 -11.85 0.85
CA LEU A 304 6.45 -11.39 0.14
C LEU A 304 5.75 -12.52 -0.65
N LYS A 305 6.50 -13.47 -1.23
CA LYS A 305 5.92 -14.63 -1.95
C LYS A 305 5.44 -15.72 -0.98
N SER A 306 6.19 -16.00 0.08
CA SER A 306 5.82 -16.97 1.11
C SER A 306 4.53 -16.54 1.86
N TRP A 307 4.42 -15.24 2.14
CA TRP A 307 3.22 -14.62 2.69
C TRP A 307 2.00 -14.82 1.76
N THR A 308 2.09 -14.45 0.48
CA THR A 308 0.92 -14.57 -0.42
C THR A 308 0.53 -16.00 -0.76
N SER A 309 1.46 -16.95 -0.85
CA SER A 309 1.14 -18.34 -1.23
C SER A 309 0.46 -19.14 -0.12
N HIS A 310 0.73 -18.83 1.15
CA HIS A 310 0.35 -19.68 2.27
C HIS A 310 -0.60 -19.03 3.31
N THR A 311 -0.62 -17.71 3.48
CA THR A 311 -1.46 -17.08 4.54
C THR A 311 -2.85 -16.69 4.04
N LEU A 312 -2.95 -16.25 2.79
CA LEU A 312 -4.17 -15.73 2.20
C LEU A 312 -5.11 -16.85 1.72
N PHE A 313 -6.41 -16.72 2.00
CA PHE A 313 -7.42 -17.62 1.43
C PHE A 313 -7.80 -17.14 0.04
N PRO A 314 -7.76 -17.99 -1.00
CA PRO A 314 -8.26 -17.62 -2.32
C PRO A 314 -9.77 -17.39 -2.29
N ALA A 315 -10.21 -16.14 -2.43
CA ALA A 315 -11.63 -15.78 -2.51
C ALA A 315 -12.25 -16.18 -3.87
N GLY A 316 -11.41 -16.42 -4.88
CA GLY A 316 -11.79 -17.08 -6.12
C GLY A 316 -10.58 -17.51 -6.95
N SER A 317 -10.76 -17.58 -8.27
CA SER A 317 -9.76 -18.10 -9.20
C SER A 317 -9.69 -17.28 -10.48
N VAL A 318 -8.50 -17.11 -11.05
CA VAL A 318 -8.25 -16.46 -12.34
C VAL A 318 -7.73 -17.51 -13.32
N ILE A 319 -8.45 -17.68 -14.43
CA ILE A 319 -8.10 -18.62 -15.49
C ILE A 319 -7.10 -17.95 -16.43
N VAL A 320 -5.94 -18.57 -16.66
CA VAL A 320 -4.87 -18.06 -17.51
C VAL A 320 -4.58 -18.96 -18.71
N ASP A 321 -4.00 -18.40 -19.76
CA ASP A 321 -3.60 -19.14 -20.95
C ASP A 321 -2.22 -19.82 -20.83
N ALA A 322 -1.86 -20.57 -21.87
CA ALA A 322 -0.61 -21.32 -21.94
C ALA A 322 0.65 -20.42 -22.02
N GLY A 323 0.55 -19.22 -22.60
CA GLY A 323 1.63 -18.24 -22.65
C GLY A 323 1.88 -17.61 -21.30
N ALA A 324 0.80 -17.15 -20.64
CA ALA A 324 0.83 -16.66 -19.26
C ALA A 324 1.37 -17.73 -18.30
N HIS A 325 0.93 -18.99 -18.43
CA HIS A 325 1.47 -20.10 -17.66
C HIS A 325 2.97 -20.36 -17.94
N SER A 326 3.40 -20.30 -19.20
CA SER A 326 4.82 -20.44 -19.61
C SER A 326 5.71 -19.29 -19.09
N VAL A 327 5.16 -18.10 -18.87
CA VAL A 327 5.88 -16.97 -18.26
C VAL A 327 5.89 -17.07 -16.74
N LEU A 328 4.77 -17.41 -16.11
CA LEU A 328 4.63 -17.54 -14.65
C LEU A 328 5.40 -18.74 -14.07
N SER A 329 5.68 -19.77 -14.87
CA SER A 329 6.49 -20.94 -14.47
C SER A 329 8.01 -20.72 -14.56
N ARG A 330 8.48 -19.60 -15.14
CA ARG A 330 9.92 -19.28 -15.18
C ARG A 330 10.40 -18.74 -13.84
N ARG A 331 11.47 -19.32 -13.31
CA ARG A 331 11.92 -19.11 -11.92
C ARG A 331 12.45 -17.69 -11.62
N GLU A 332 12.97 -16.99 -12.61
CA GLU A 332 13.63 -15.69 -12.45
C GLU A 332 12.63 -14.52 -12.37
N SER A 333 11.50 -14.63 -13.07
CA SER A 333 10.44 -13.64 -13.00
C SER A 333 9.62 -13.80 -11.71
N GLY A 334 9.58 -12.75 -10.88
CA GLY A 334 8.44 -12.47 -10.01
C GLY A 334 7.23 -12.06 -10.85
N GLY A 335 6.79 -12.95 -11.74
CA GLY A 335 5.93 -12.62 -12.88
C GLY A 335 4.62 -11.97 -12.45
N ARG A 336 4.36 -10.78 -12.97
CA ARG A 336 3.04 -10.15 -12.90
C ARG A 336 2.16 -10.83 -13.94
N LEU A 337 1.01 -11.37 -13.52
CA LEU A 337 -0.02 -11.78 -14.45
C LEU A 337 -0.62 -10.52 -15.10
N LEU A 338 -0.37 -10.34 -16.39
CA LEU A 338 -0.95 -9.24 -17.18
C LEU A 338 -2.34 -9.64 -17.65
N ALA A 339 -3.24 -8.66 -17.77
CA ALA A 339 -4.64 -8.90 -18.15
C ALA A 339 -4.78 -9.61 -19.51
N VAL A 340 -3.87 -9.35 -20.45
CA VAL A 340 -3.77 -10.05 -21.74
C VAL A 340 -3.69 -11.57 -21.62
N GLY A 341 -3.08 -12.07 -20.53
CA GLY A 341 -2.92 -13.50 -20.25
C GLY A 341 -4.09 -14.16 -19.51
N VAL A 342 -5.16 -13.40 -19.24
CA VAL A 342 -6.34 -13.84 -18.48
C VAL A 342 -7.47 -14.19 -19.44
N HIS A 343 -8.06 -15.38 -19.27
CA HIS A 343 -9.20 -15.85 -20.07
C HIS A 343 -10.54 -15.74 -19.32
N GLY A 344 -10.51 -15.79 -17.99
CA GLY A 344 -11.74 -15.77 -17.18
C GLY A 344 -11.49 -15.75 -15.69
N VAL A 345 -12.59 -15.74 -14.94
CA VAL A 345 -12.63 -15.64 -13.48
C VAL A 345 -13.69 -16.60 -12.95
N ILE A 346 -13.40 -17.29 -11.83
CA ILE A 346 -14.32 -18.19 -11.13
C ILE A 346 -14.48 -17.68 -9.70
N GLY A 347 -15.72 -17.45 -9.27
CA GLY A 347 -16.04 -16.86 -7.96
C GLY A 347 -15.95 -15.32 -7.94
N ALA A 348 -16.40 -14.73 -6.84
CA ALA A 348 -16.38 -13.29 -6.62
C ALA A 348 -15.32 -12.92 -5.57
N PHE A 349 -14.51 -11.90 -5.85
CA PHE A 349 -13.47 -11.42 -4.94
C PHE A 349 -13.17 -9.94 -5.17
N ALA A 350 -12.70 -9.26 -4.13
CA ALA A 350 -12.30 -7.86 -4.16
C ALA A 350 -10.82 -7.67 -4.57
N SER A 351 -10.43 -6.43 -4.85
CA SER A 351 -9.00 -6.07 -4.95
C SER A 351 -8.30 -6.34 -3.61
N GLY A 352 -7.02 -6.69 -3.65
CA GLY A 352 -6.24 -7.07 -2.47
C GLY A 352 -6.58 -8.43 -1.87
N GLN A 353 -7.57 -9.17 -2.38
CA GLN A 353 -7.83 -10.55 -1.98
C GLN A 353 -6.95 -11.53 -2.77
N ALA A 354 -6.65 -12.68 -2.18
CA ALA A 354 -5.94 -13.73 -2.91
C ALA A 354 -6.86 -14.47 -3.88
N VAL A 355 -6.25 -15.01 -4.93
CA VAL A 355 -6.90 -15.83 -5.96
C VAL A 355 -6.00 -17.01 -6.33
N ARG A 356 -6.63 -18.13 -6.68
CA ARG A 356 -5.94 -19.25 -7.36
C ARG A 356 -5.66 -18.83 -8.80
N ILE A 357 -4.45 -19.09 -9.30
CA ILE A 357 -4.15 -19.02 -10.73
C ILE A 357 -4.36 -20.43 -11.29
N VAL A 358 -5.26 -20.56 -12.27
CA VAL A 358 -5.69 -21.87 -12.79
C VAL A 358 -5.59 -21.94 -14.31
N ILE A 359 -5.40 -23.14 -14.86
CA ILE A 359 -5.48 -23.42 -16.30
C ILE A 359 -6.65 -24.38 -16.58
N ARG A 360 -7.25 -24.31 -17.78
CA ARG A 360 -8.27 -25.30 -18.22
C ARG A 360 -7.61 -26.67 -18.43
N ARG A 361 -8.25 -27.74 -17.94
CA ARG A 361 -7.84 -29.13 -18.18
C ARG A 361 -8.14 -29.49 -19.65
N ARG A 362 -7.15 -30.06 -20.37
CA ARG A 362 -7.40 -30.66 -21.69
C ARG A 362 -8.34 -31.86 -21.54
N LYS A 363 -9.42 -31.91 -22.31
CA LYS A 363 -10.24 -33.12 -22.46
C LYS A 363 -9.49 -34.09 -23.37
N GLU A 364 -9.21 -35.30 -22.89
CA GLU A 364 -8.70 -36.38 -23.72
C GLU A 364 -9.76 -36.74 -24.77
N GLY A 365 -9.44 -36.58 -26.06
CA GLY A 365 -10.36 -36.94 -27.16
C GLY A 365 -10.42 -35.96 -28.34
N GLN A 366 -9.92 -34.73 -28.23
CA GLN A 366 -9.82 -33.80 -29.37
C GLN A 366 -8.42 -33.78 -29.99
N THR A 367 -8.15 -34.76 -30.85
CA THR A 367 -7.01 -34.74 -31.79
C THR A 367 -7.45 -34.17 -33.13
N GLY A 368 -6.85 -33.05 -33.54
CA GLY A 368 -6.96 -32.47 -34.89
C GLY A 368 -7.69 -31.13 -34.93
N LEU A 369 -7.05 -30.13 -35.57
CA LEU A 369 -7.52 -28.78 -35.99
C LEU A 369 -6.95 -27.52 -35.29
N GLU A 370 -5.84 -27.58 -34.55
CA GLU A 370 -5.09 -26.35 -34.14
C GLU A 370 -3.57 -26.34 -34.44
N GLU A 371 -3.04 -27.26 -35.25
CA GLU A 371 -1.61 -27.22 -35.66
C GLU A 371 -1.33 -26.42 -36.95
N SER A 372 -2.36 -25.87 -37.62
CA SER A 372 -2.20 -25.17 -38.91
C SER A 372 -1.76 -23.70 -38.79
N ALA A 373 -1.87 -23.08 -37.61
CA ALA A 373 -1.54 -21.66 -37.42
C ALA A 373 -0.04 -21.39 -37.14
N ALA A 374 0.76 -22.42 -36.88
CA ALA A 374 2.14 -22.28 -36.38
C ALA A 374 3.23 -22.23 -37.48
N ARG A 375 2.87 -21.99 -38.76
CA ARG A 375 3.82 -21.93 -39.88
C ARG A 375 3.56 -20.77 -40.85
N MET A 376 3.83 -19.55 -40.38
CA MET A 376 4.11 -18.38 -41.23
C MET A 376 5.41 -17.71 -40.74
N PRO A 377 6.48 -17.67 -41.55
CA PRO A 377 7.73 -17.03 -41.15
C PRO A 377 7.80 -15.58 -41.65
N SER A 378 7.70 -14.61 -40.73
CA SER A 378 8.18 -13.25 -41.00
C SER A 378 8.70 -12.56 -39.73
N GLN A 379 9.90 -12.03 -39.91
CA GLN A 379 10.75 -11.34 -38.94
C GLN A 379 10.05 -10.18 -38.22
N LEU A 380 10.18 -10.13 -36.89
CA LEU A 380 10.15 -8.90 -36.09
C LEU A 380 10.87 -9.16 -34.75
N GLU A 381 12.19 -8.96 -34.73
CA GLU A 381 12.94 -8.93 -33.46
C GLU A 381 12.53 -7.68 -32.66
N THR A 382 11.88 -7.87 -31.51
CA THR A 382 11.64 -6.78 -30.56
C THR A 382 12.89 -6.49 -29.72
N ARG A 383 13.83 -5.76 -30.31
CA ARG A 383 14.93 -5.13 -29.56
C ARG A 383 14.47 -3.83 -28.88
N PRO A 384 14.97 -3.50 -27.68
CA PRO A 384 14.71 -2.20 -27.07
C PRO A 384 15.52 -1.11 -27.80
N THR A 385 14.84 -0.18 -28.47
CA THR A 385 15.49 0.98 -29.11
C THR A 385 15.28 2.25 -28.28
N THR A 386 16.32 2.70 -27.59
CA THR A 386 16.43 4.08 -27.09
C THR A 386 16.93 4.96 -28.24
N PRO A 387 16.19 6.00 -28.68
CA PRO A 387 16.66 6.89 -29.73
C PRO A 387 17.82 7.76 -29.24
N THR A 388 18.91 7.81 -29.99
CA THR A 388 19.99 8.79 -29.78
C THR A 388 19.70 10.03 -30.62
N LEU A 389 19.81 11.22 -30.02
CA LEU A 389 19.59 12.51 -30.71
C LEU A 389 20.72 12.83 -31.69
N VAL A 390 20.36 13.29 -32.90
CA VAL A 390 21.25 13.99 -33.84
C VAL A 390 20.51 15.21 -34.40
N ALA A 391 21.24 16.29 -34.69
CA ALA A 391 20.72 17.64 -34.87
C ALA A 391 20.05 17.93 -36.24
N ALA A 392 19.42 19.10 -36.31
CA ALA A 392 18.45 19.51 -37.32
C ALA A 392 19.01 19.95 -38.70
N SER A 393 18.13 19.92 -39.70
CA SER A 393 18.17 20.83 -40.86
C SER A 393 16.76 21.11 -41.38
N CYS A 394 16.37 22.39 -41.50
CA CYS A 394 15.06 22.83 -41.99
C CYS A 394 14.93 22.70 -43.52
N MET A 395 13.69 22.60 -44.03
CA MET A 395 13.22 23.40 -45.19
C MET A 395 11.67 23.40 -45.34
N SER A 396 11.16 24.57 -45.73
CA SER A 396 9.89 24.98 -46.38
C SER A 396 9.02 23.93 -47.11
N SER A 397 7.70 24.12 -47.37
CA SER A 397 6.69 25.14 -46.98
C SER A 397 5.31 24.81 -47.60
N SER A 398 4.29 25.63 -47.26
CA SER A 398 3.09 25.98 -48.06
C SER A 398 1.77 25.21 -47.83
N ILE A 399 0.70 26.00 -47.67
CA ILE A 399 -0.69 25.63 -47.38
C ILE A 399 -1.52 25.56 -48.66
N THR A 400 -2.42 24.56 -48.79
CA THR A 400 -3.83 24.56 -49.34
C THR A 400 -4.22 23.15 -49.84
N SER A 401 -5.48 22.69 -49.82
CA SER A 401 -6.70 23.15 -49.12
C SER A 401 -7.77 22.06 -49.05
N LEU A 402 -8.55 22.05 -47.95
CA LEU A 402 -9.93 21.53 -47.79
C LEU A 402 -10.44 20.33 -48.61
N GLU A 403 -10.68 19.21 -47.92
CA GLU A 403 -11.91 18.40 -48.06
C GLU A 403 -12.26 17.73 -46.69
N PRO A 404 -13.55 17.61 -46.30
CA PRO A 404 -13.92 17.13 -44.96
C PRO A 404 -14.20 15.62 -44.90
N LEU A 405 -13.28 14.84 -44.31
CA LEU A 405 -13.51 13.41 -44.05
C LEU A 405 -14.28 13.17 -42.75
N THR A 406 -15.62 13.16 -42.87
CA THR A 406 -16.52 12.61 -41.85
C THR A 406 -16.38 11.08 -41.77
N ARG A 407 -15.58 10.60 -40.83
CA ARG A 407 -15.67 9.22 -40.31
C ARG A 407 -15.72 9.21 -38.79
N SER A 408 -16.91 9.48 -38.27
CA SER A 408 -17.31 9.05 -36.94
C SER A 408 -17.30 7.52 -36.90
N VAL A 409 -16.28 6.92 -36.28
CA VAL A 409 -16.36 5.50 -35.88
C VAL A 409 -17.33 5.44 -34.71
N SER A 410 -18.55 4.99 -34.97
CA SER A 410 -19.59 4.85 -33.96
C SER A 410 -19.20 3.76 -32.95
N ILE A 411 -19.26 4.11 -31.66
CA ILE A 411 -18.93 3.24 -30.52
C ILE A 411 -19.78 1.95 -30.50
N SER A 412 -20.90 1.91 -31.21
CA SER A 412 -21.70 0.70 -31.42
C SER A 412 -20.96 -0.43 -32.17
N SER A 413 -19.96 -0.09 -33.00
CA SER A 413 -19.26 -1.08 -33.86
C SER A 413 -18.16 -1.89 -33.17
N LEU A 414 -17.88 -1.64 -31.88
CA LEU A 414 -17.00 -2.47 -31.04
C LEU A 414 -17.76 -3.45 -30.12
N VAL A 415 -19.10 -3.48 -30.21
CA VAL A 415 -19.96 -4.29 -29.31
C VAL A 415 -20.47 -5.58 -29.97
N GLU A 416 -20.44 -5.69 -31.31
CA GLU A 416 -20.89 -6.89 -32.05
C GLU A 416 -19.78 -7.89 -32.35
N LEU A 417 -19.13 -8.40 -31.29
CA LEU A 417 -18.39 -9.67 -31.31
C LEU A 417 -18.71 -10.54 -30.07
N GLY A 418 -19.90 -10.31 -29.49
CA GLY A 418 -20.42 -10.98 -28.30
C GLY A 418 -21.53 -11.99 -28.58
N SER A 419 -21.34 -12.92 -29.52
CA SER A 419 -22.16 -14.13 -29.53
C SER A 419 -21.89 -14.91 -28.24
N LYS A 420 -22.92 -15.21 -27.45
CA LYS A 420 -22.78 -15.91 -26.17
C LYS A 420 -22.49 -17.41 -26.39
N PRO A 421 -21.36 -17.95 -25.91
CA PRO A 421 -21.36 -19.21 -25.20
C PRO A 421 -21.60 -18.93 -23.71
N SER A 422 -22.52 -19.66 -23.09
CA SER A 422 -22.63 -19.77 -21.64
C SER A 422 -21.50 -20.67 -21.13
N ASP A 423 -20.29 -20.11 -21.08
CA ASP A 423 -19.07 -20.77 -20.58
C ASP A 423 -19.07 -20.79 -19.03
N ASP A 424 -20.04 -21.48 -18.44
CA ASP A 424 -20.04 -21.82 -17.00
C ASP A 424 -18.92 -22.84 -16.74
N VAL A 425 -17.69 -22.35 -16.57
CA VAL A 425 -16.51 -23.16 -16.28
C VAL A 425 -16.65 -23.73 -14.87
N SER A 426 -16.90 -25.03 -14.76
CA SER A 426 -17.00 -25.71 -13.48
C SER A 426 -15.64 -25.81 -12.78
N GLU A 427 -15.63 -25.88 -11.44
CA GLU A 427 -14.38 -26.13 -10.69
C GLU A 427 -13.71 -27.47 -11.05
N ALA A 428 -14.43 -28.42 -11.65
CA ALA A 428 -13.89 -29.71 -12.06
C ALA A 428 -13.03 -29.64 -13.33
N ASP A 429 -13.17 -28.58 -14.13
CA ASP A 429 -12.51 -28.41 -15.44
C ASP A 429 -11.18 -27.64 -15.37
N VAL A 430 -10.70 -27.28 -14.17
CA VAL A 430 -9.50 -26.44 -13.99
C VAL A 430 -8.42 -27.11 -13.11
N ILE A 431 -7.18 -26.66 -13.27
CA ILE A 431 -6.00 -27.12 -12.52
C ILE A 431 -5.30 -25.90 -11.92
N GLU A 432 -5.06 -25.91 -10.61
CA GLU A 432 -4.32 -24.85 -9.91
C GLU A 432 -2.81 -24.92 -10.25
N VAL A 433 -2.26 -23.79 -10.72
CA VAL A 433 -0.85 -23.64 -11.11
C VAL A 433 -0.10 -22.59 -10.28
N GLY A 434 -0.80 -21.87 -9.40
CA GLY A 434 -0.21 -20.89 -8.51
C GLY A 434 -1.25 -20.10 -7.72
N ARG A 435 -0.80 -19.11 -6.95
CA ARG A 435 -1.63 -18.15 -6.21
C ARG A 435 -1.07 -16.75 -6.34
N GLY A 436 -1.92 -15.75 -6.22
CA GLY A 436 -1.52 -14.35 -6.24
C GLY A 436 -2.54 -13.45 -5.56
N LEU A 437 -2.15 -12.20 -5.32
CA LEU A 437 -3.06 -11.13 -4.95
C LEU A 437 -3.72 -10.57 -6.22
N ALA A 438 -5.03 -10.37 -6.19
CA ALA A 438 -5.74 -9.70 -7.26
C ALA A 438 -5.60 -8.17 -7.10
N ASN A 439 -5.03 -7.49 -8.09
CA ASN A 439 -4.94 -6.02 -8.10
C ASN A 439 -6.28 -5.34 -8.47
N TYR A 440 -7.29 -6.12 -8.84
CA TYR A 440 -8.62 -5.69 -9.24
C TYR A 440 -9.64 -6.72 -8.76
N ASN A 441 -10.87 -6.30 -8.51
CA ASN A 441 -11.97 -7.21 -8.18
C ASN A 441 -12.38 -8.10 -9.37
N SER A 442 -13.13 -9.17 -9.11
CA SER A 442 -13.53 -10.16 -10.13
C SER A 442 -14.29 -9.54 -11.32
N ALA A 443 -15.12 -8.52 -11.08
CA ALA A 443 -15.86 -7.82 -12.13
C ALA A 443 -14.95 -6.91 -12.97
N GLN A 444 -14.00 -6.22 -12.35
CA GLN A 444 -12.96 -5.45 -13.03
C GLN A 444 -12.08 -6.38 -13.90
N ILE A 445 -11.59 -7.51 -13.37
CA ILE A 445 -10.81 -8.48 -14.18
C ILE A 445 -11.62 -9.00 -15.37
N LEU A 446 -12.92 -9.28 -15.20
CA LEU A 446 -13.79 -9.69 -16.32
C LEU A 446 -13.91 -8.63 -17.42
N LYS A 447 -13.78 -7.33 -17.09
CA LYS A 447 -13.78 -6.23 -18.07
C LYS A 447 -12.46 -6.11 -18.83
N VAL A 448 -11.30 -6.34 -18.18
CA VAL A 448 -9.96 -6.15 -18.82
C VAL A 448 -9.27 -7.42 -19.31
N LYS A 449 -9.83 -8.60 -19.08
CA LYS A 449 -9.26 -9.87 -19.56
C LYS A 449 -8.98 -9.82 -21.07
N GLY A 450 -7.83 -10.33 -21.48
CA GLY A 450 -7.36 -10.29 -22.88
C GLY A 450 -6.80 -8.93 -23.35
N LEU A 451 -6.88 -7.85 -22.56
CA LEU A 451 -6.43 -6.51 -22.98
C LEU A 451 -4.96 -6.22 -22.61
N ASN A 452 -4.30 -5.40 -23.42
CA ASN A 452 -3.01 -4.80 -23.07
C ASN A 452 -3.18 -3.81 -21.91
N SER A 453 -2.18 -3.73 -21.03
CA SER A 453 -2.17 -2.84 -19.86
C SER A 453 -2.35 -1.35 -20.20
N SER A 454 -2.03 -0.92 -21.43
CA SER A 454 -2.30 0.44 -21.92
C SER A 454 -3.78 0.83 -21.93
N TYR A 455 -4.69 -0.14 -22.11
CA TYR A 455 -6.14 0.08 -22.18
C TYR A 455 -6.83 -0.06 -20.83
N ILE A 456 -6.15 -0.62 -19.81
CA ILE A 456 -6.73 -0.82 -18.47
C ILE A 456 -7.16 0.49 -17.82
N PRO A 457 -6.35 1.58 -17.81
CA PRO A 457 -6.76 2.85 -17.20
C PRO A 457 -8.05 3.41 -17.78
N GLN A 458 -8.21 3.32 -19.10
CA GLN A 458 -9.37 3.81 -19.86
C GLN A 458 -10.66 3.02 -19.57
N LEU A 459 -10.52 1.76 -19.13
CA LEU A 459 -11.63 0.79 -19.09
C LEU A 459 -12.07 0.39 -17.67
N LEU A 460 -11.21 0.61 -16.66
CA LEU A 460 -11.56 0.38 -15.24
C LEU A 460 -11.80 1.66 -14.44
N GLY A 461 -11.13 2.77 -14.79
CA GLY A 461 -10.99 3.91 -13.89
C GLY A 461 -9.98 3.63 -12.77
N TYR A 462 -9.34 4.68 -12.24
CA TYR A 462 -8.24 4.53 -11.28
C TYR A 462 -8.40 5.41 -10.04
N ALA A 463 -9.41 5.09 -9.25
CA ALA A 463 -9.32 4.97 -7.80
C ALA A 463 -10.60 4.30 -7.26
N ASP A 464 -10.49 3.53 -6.17
CA ASP A 464 -11.67 3.17 -5.34
C ASP A 464 -11.96 4.38 -4.42
N SER A 465 -12.14 5.55 -5.04
CA SER A 465 -12.35 6.84 -4.37
C SER A 465 -13.50 7.60 -5.01
N GLU A 466 -14.47 7.98 -4.20
CA GLU A 466 -15.67 8.66 -4.66
C GLU A 466 -15.47 10.17 -4.62
N ILE A 467 -15.65 10.83 -5.78
CA ILE A 467 -15.47 12.29 -5.90
C ILE A 467 -16.84 12.96 -5.94
N LEU A 468 -17.08 13.81 -4.93
CA LEU A 468 -18.28 14.63 -4.81
C LEU A 468 -17.91 16.10 -5.03
N THR A 469 -18.86 16.91 -5.47
CA THR A 469 -18.71 18.37 -5.58
C THR A 469 -19.97 19.06 -5.05
N GLY A 470 -19.78 20.24 -4.46
CA GLY A 470 -20.84 21.22 -4.28
C GLY A 470 -21.01 22.08 -5.54
N ASN A 471 -21.67 23.23 -5.39
CA ASN A 471 -21.95 24.16 -6.50
C ASN A 471 -20.80 25.15 -6.78
N SER A 472 -19.74 25.19 -5.96
CA SER A 472 -18.69 26.22 -6.10
C SER A 472 -17.88 26.12 -7.40
N HIS A 473 -17.49 24.89 -7.80
CA HIS A 473 -16.56 24.65 -8.91
C HIS A 473 -16.69 23.26 -9.55
N PRO A 474 -17.87 22.93 -10.15
CA PRO A 474 -18.08 21.65 -10.80
C PRO A 474 -17.16 21.41 -12.01
N GLU A 475 -16.69 22.47 -12.68
CA GLU A 475 -15.74 22.38 -13.81
C GLU A 475 -14.40 21.78 -13.37
N LEU A 476 -13.84 22.23 -12.24
CA LEU A 476 -12.60 21.68 -11.68
C LEU A 476 -12.81 20.26 -11.14
N ALA A 477 -13.96 19.99 -10.48
CA ALA A 477 -14.29 18.64 -10.02
C ALA A 477 -14.35 17.64 -11.19
N GLN A 478 -15.00 18.02 -12.29
CA GLN A 478 -15.09 17.19 -13.50
C GLN A 478 -13.71 16.94 -14.12
N ALA A 479 -12.88 17.98 -14.28
CA ALA A 479 -11.51 17.83 -14.81
C ALA A 479 -10.62 16.94 -13.92
N VAL A 480 -10.78 17.00 -12.59
CA VAL A 480 -10.07 16.13 -11.64
C VAL A 480 -10.56 14.68 -11.76
N ALA A 481 -11.87 14.47 -11.87
CA ALA A 481 -12.50 13.15 -12.01
C ALA A 481 -12.08 12.46 -13.32
N GLU A 482 -12.08 13.19 -14.44
CA GLU A 482 -11.59 12.72 -15.75
C GLU A 482 -10.11 12.31 -15.70
N ARG A 483 -9.25 13.07 -15.00
CA ARG A 483 -7.83 12.73 -14.85
C ARG A 483 -7.57 11.49 -13.99
N LEU A 484 -8.47 11.18 -13.06
CA LEU A 484 -8.48 9.93 -12.28
C LEU A 484 -9.24 8.80 -13.01
N ASN A 485 -9.91 9.14 -14.12
CA ASN A 485 -10.88 8.32 -14.83
C ASN A 485 -11.95 7.70 -13.90
N VAL A 486 -12.45 8.48 -12.94
CA VAL A 486 -13.60 8.11 -12.10
C VAL A 486 -14.77 9.03 -12.44
N PRO A 487 -16.04 8.57 -12.37
CA PRO A 487 -17.19 9.46 -12.48
C PRO A 487 -17.30 10.36 -11.24
N LEU A 488 -17.89 11.55 -11.39
CA LEU A 488 -18.40 12.30 -10.24
C LEU A 488 -19.65 11.62 -9.68
N VAL A 489 -19.72 11.44 -8.36
CA VAL A 489 -20.91 10.90 -7.69
C VAL A 489 -22.07 11.88 -7.88
N PRO A 490 -23.23 11.44 -8.41
CA PRO A 490 -24.37 12.31 -8.62
C PRO A 490 -24.90 12.90 -7.31
N CYS A 491 -24.66 14.19 -7.09
CA CYS A 491 -25.13 14.93 -5.92
C CYS A 491 -26.16 15.98 -6.32
N THR A 492 -27.29 16.02 -5.60
CA THR A 492 -28.25 17.12 -5.69
C THR A 492 -27.97 18.11 -4.58
N VAL A 493 -27.50 19.31 -4.93
CA VAL A 493 -27.29 20.42 -3.98
C VAL A 493 -28.20 21.58 -4.38
N LYS A 494 -29.14 21.95 -3.51
CA LYS A 494 -30.19 22.96 -3.80
C LYS A 494 -30.35 23.92 -2.63
N LYS A 495 -30.53 25.21 -2.93
CA LYS A 495 -30.96 26.22 -1.96
C LYS A 495 -32.48 26.36 -1.99
N PHE A 496 -33.13 26.24 -0.84
CA PHE A 496 -34.56 26.48 -0.66
C PHE A 496 -34.88 27.99 -0.64
N SER A 497 -36.15 28.35 -0.79
CA SER A 497 -36.60 29.76 -0.86
C SER A 497 -36.40 30.55 0.44
N ASN A 498 -36.25 29.88 1.58
CA ASN A 498 -35.87 30.45 2.87
C ASN A 498 -34.34 30.63 3.04
N GLY A 499 -33.54 30.18 2.07
CA GLY A 499 -32.09 30.24 2.09
C GLY A 499 -31.38 29.00 2.64
N GLU A 500 -32.10 27.99 3.13
CA GLU A 500 -31.49 26.75 3.61
C GLU A 500 -30.92 25.89 2.47
N ILE A 501 -29.82 25.20 2.74
CA ILE A 501 -29.15 24.31 1.78
C ILE A 501 -29.58 22.87 2.04
N ASN A 502 -30.00 22.19 0.97
CA ASN A 502 -30.37 20.79 0.96
C ASN A 502 -29.42 20.00 0.05
N VAL A 503 -28.78 18.98 0.61
CA VAL A 503 -27.85 18.09 -0.07
C VAL A 503 -28.42 16.68 -0.06
N LYS A 504 -28.40 16.02 -1.23
CA LYS A 504 -28.66 14.58 -1.35
C LYS A 504 -27.61 13.92 -2.24
N ILE A 505 -26.84 13.02 -1.64
CA ILE A 505 -25.97 12.08 -2.36
C ILE A 505 -26.87 10.99 -2.96
N SER A 506 -26.73 10.69 -4.24
CA SER A 506 -27.64 9.75 -4.94
C SER A 506 -27.23 8.28 -4.80
N GLU A 507 -25.97 8.02 -4.43
CA GLU A 507 -25.35 6.70 -4.40
C GLU A 507 -24.76 6.40 -3.01
N SER A 508 -24.40 5.13 -2.77
CA SER A 508 -23.91 4.68 -1.47
C SER A 508 -22.41 4.94 -1.33
N VAL A 509 -22.01 5.81 -0.39
CA VAL A 509 -20.61 6.07 -0.02
C VAL A 509 -20.14 5.23 1.19
N ARG A 510 -20.85 4.16 1.54
CA ARG A 510 -20.53 3.30 2.70
C ARG A 510 -19.19 2.58 2.49
N ASP A 511 -18.30 2.70 3.47
CA ASP A 511 -16.93 2.15 3.46
C ASP A 511 -16.03 2.70 2.32
N GLU A 512 -16.45 3.76 1.63
CA GLU A 512 -15.66 4.38 0.55
C GLU A 512 -14.70 5.46 1.07
N ASP A 513 -13.66 5.75 0.28
CA ASP A 513 -12.73 6.86 0.50
C ASP A 513 -13.21 8.08 -0.29
N VAL A 514 -13.80 9.05 0.40
CA VAL A 514 -14.59 10.12 -0.21
C VAL A 514 -13.79 11.42 -0.29
N PHE A 515 -13.74 12.03 -1.48
CA PHE A 515 -13.12 13.32 -1.73
C PHE A 515 -14.19 14.34 -2.14
N ILE A 516 -14.41 15.37 -1.31
CA ILE A 516 -15.40 16.42 -1.59
C ILE A 516 -14.66 17.66 -2.07
N LEU A 517 -14.78 17.99 -3.36
CA LEU A 517 -14.19 19.19 -3.94
C LEU A 517 -15.15 20.38 -3.81
N GLN A 518 -14.73 21.40 -3.05
CA GLN A 518 -15.46 22.67 -2.93
C GLN A 518 -14.49 23.80 -2.63
N SER A 519 -14.50 24.85 -3.45
CA SER A 519 -13.67 26.03 -3.26
C SER A 519 -14.41 27.17 -2.54
N GLY A 520 -13.68 27.96 -1.74
CA GLY A 520 -14.23 29.12 -1.03
C GLY A 520 -14.40 30.36 -1.92
N CYS A 521 -15.24 30.28 -2.94
CA CYS A 521 -15.52 31.37 -3.89
C CYS A 521 -17.00 31.79 -3.94
N ASN A 522 -17.33 32.81 -4.73
CA ASN A 522 -18.70 33.34 -4.91
C ASN A 522 -19.38 33.64 -3.55
N ASP A 523 -20.50 33.00 -3.24
CA ASP A 523 -21.08 33.01 -1.89
C ASP A 523 -20.29 32.07 -0.98
N VAL A 524 -19.30 32.64 -0.30
CA VAL A 524 -18.36 31.91 0.58
C VAL A 524 -19.08 31.20 1.74
N ASN A 525 -20.20 31.74 2.22
CA ASN A 525 -20.95 31.16 3.34
C ASN A 525 -21.80 29.98 2.89
N ASP A 526 -22.53 30.14 1.78
CA ASP A 526 -23.27 29.03 1.17
C ASP A 526 -22.34 27.89 0.82
N ASN A 527 -21.22 28.17 0.13
CA ASN A 527 -20.30 27.12 -0.30
C ASN A 527 -19.63 26.39 0.87
N LEU A 528 -19.34 27.09 1.97
CA LEU A 528 -18.88 26.48 3.22
C LEU A 528 -19.97 25.61 3.86
N MET A 529 -21.22 26.08 3.91
CA MET A 529 -22.33 25.29 4.44
C MET A 529 -22.65 24.05 3.59
N GLU A 530 -22.62 24.17 2.26
CA GLU A 530 -22.71 23.03 1.33
C GLU A 530 -21.64 21.98 1.65
N LEU A 531 -20.38 22.39 1.82
CA LEU A 531 -19.27 21.50 2.16
C LEU A 531 -19.48 20.81 3.51
N LEU A 532 -19.86 21.55 4.55
CA LEU A 532 -20.12 21.00 5.89
C LEU A 532 -21.27 19.98 5.87
N ILE A 533 -22.34 20.26 5.10
CA ILE A 533 -23.47 19.34 4.94
C ILE A 533 -23.06 18.10 4.12
N LEU A 534 -22.27 18.24 3.05
CA LEU A 534 -21.72 17.13 2.27
C LEU A 534 -20.84 16.20 3.14
N ILE A 535 -19.94 16.77 3.94
CA ILE A 535 -19.10 16.02 4.90
C ILE A 535 -19.99 15.26 5.90
N SER A 536 -20.94 15.94 6.54
CA SER A 536 -21.84 15.33 7.51
C SER A 536 -22.74 14.24 6.90
N ALA A 537 -23.17 14.41 5.65
CA ALA A 537 -23.93 13.39 4.91
C ALA A 537 -23.08 12.15 4.63
N CYS A 538 -21.82 12.32 4.21
CA CYS A 538 -20.89 11.21 4.00
C CYS A 538 -20.57 10.47 5.32
N LYS A 539 -20.38 11.21 6.43
CA LYS A 539 -20.08 10.60 7.74
C LYS A 539 -21.24 9.77 8.25
N THR A 540 -22.47 10.30 8.16
CA THR A 540 -23.68 9.57 8.56
C THR A 540 -24.00 8.41 7.61
N ALA A 541 -23.64 8.50 6.33
CA ALA A 541 -23.69 7.40 5.36
C ALA A 541 -22.62 6.29 5.59
N SER A 542 -21.77 6.43 6.62
CA SER A 542 -20.71 5.48 6.98
C SER A 542 -19.56 5.40 5.97
N ALA A 543 -19.13 6.53 5.38
CA ALA A 543 -17.88 6.60 4.62
C ALA A 543 -16.67 6.21 5.48
N ARG A 544 -15.69 5.51 4.89
CA ARG A 544 -14.48 5.03 5.58
C ARG A 544 -13.54 6.18 5.95
N ARG A 545 -13.41 7.15 5.05
CA ARG A 545 -12.59 8.36 5.22
C ARG A 545 -13.19 9.47 4.37
N ILE A 546 -13.16 10.71 4.89
CA ILE A 546 -13.65 11.89 4.17
C ILE A 546 -12.54 12.94 4.08
N THR A 547 -12.16 13.26 2.86
CA THR A 547 -11.16 14.29 2.54
C THR A 547 -11.87 15.52 1.95
N ALA A 548 -11.74 16.68 2.61
CA ALA A 548 -12.19 17.95 2.04
C ALA A 548 -11.10 18.51 1.12
N VAL A 549 -11.39 18.61 -0.18
CA VAL A 549 -10.52 19.21 -1.19
C VAL A 549 -10.97 20.66 -1.40
N ILE A 550 -10.20 21.61 -0.86
CA ILE A 550 -10.55 23.02 -0.75
C ILE A 550 -9.48 23.87 -1.47
N PRO A 551 -9.57 24.05 -2.81
CA PRO A 551 -8.51 24.71 -3.59
C PRO A 551 -8.23 26.16 -3.19
N CYS A 552 -9.25 26.94 -2.81
CA CYS A 552 -9.09 28.23 -2.14
C CYS A 552 -9.76 28.14 -0.76
N PHE A 553 -8.97 28.26 0.31
CA PHE A 553 -9.47 28.09 1.67
C PHE A 553 -10.32 29.30 2.13
N PRO A 554 -11.59 29.12 2.53
CA PRO A 554 -12.45 30.23 2.92
C PRO A 554 -11.95 30.90 4.21
N TYR A 555 -12.12 32.22 4.29
CA TYR A 555 -11.68 33.04 5.43
C TYR A 555 -10.16 33.02 5.73
N ALA A 556 -9.30 32.57 4.83
CA ALA A 556 -7.85 32.45 5.06
C ALA A 556 -7.14 33.76 5.45
N ARG A 557 -7.62 34.93 5.02
CA ARG A 557 -7.13 36.26 5.45
C ARG A 557 -7.50 36.64 6.91
N MET A 558 -8.29 35.82 7.60
CA MET A 558 -8.69 36.00 9.01
C MET A 558 -8.02 34.94 9.91
N ASP A 559 -6.71 34.79 9.74
CA ASP A 559 -5.84 33.83 10.43
C ASP A 559 -5.38 34.28 11.81
N LYS A 560 -5.42 35.58 12.10
CA LYS A 560 -4.89 36.17 13.35
C LYS A 560 -5.72 37.36 13.84
N LYS A 561 -5.47 37.77 15.09
CA LYS A 561 -6.08 38.97 15.68
C LYS A 561 -5.28 40.22 15.34
N ASP A 562 -5.62 40.86 14.22
CA ASP A 562 -5.00 42.15 13.83
C ASP A 562 -5.37 43.32 14.77
N LYS A 563 -6.48 43.20 15.50
CA LYS A 563 -6.95 44.18 16.50
C LYS A 563 -7.56 43.47 17.71
N SER A 564 -7.61 44.16 18.85
CA SER A 564 -8.33 43.68 20.04
C SER A 564 -9.80 43.42 19.71
N ARG A 565 -10.32 42.27 20.19
CA ARG A 565 -11.69 41.75 19.93
C ARG A 565 -12.01 41.32 18.48
N ALA A 566 -11.01 41.16 17.61
CA ALA A 566 -11.19 40.45 16.34
C ALA A 566 -11.35 38.92 16.55
N PRO A 567 -12.16 38.22 15.72
CA PRO A 567 -12.18 36.75 15.67
C PRO A 567 -10.95 36.19 14.95
N ILE A 568 -10.75 34.87 15.04
CA ILE A 568 -9.85 34.12 14.14
C ILE A 568 -10.74 33.18 13.33
N THR A 569 -11.33 33.71 12.25
CA THR A 569 -12.37 33.01 11.50
C THR A 569 -11.81 31.78 10.77
N ALA A 570 -10.56 31.79 10.33
CA ALA A 570 -9.93 30.60 9.73
C ALA A 570 -9.85 29.41 10.72
N LYS A 571 -9.60 29.66 12.02
CA LYS A 571 -9.65 28.60 13.06
C LYS A 571 -11.09 28.14 13.33
N LEU A 572 -12.08 29.03 13.24
CA LEU A 572 -13.49 28.64 13.32
C LEU A 572 -13.88 27.71 12.15
N VAL A 573 -13.49 28.05 10.91
CA VAL A 573 -13.68 27.19 9.74
C VAL A 573 -13.03 25.82 9.93
N ALA A 574 -11.76 25.78 10.37
CA ALA A 574 -11.05 24.54 10.64
C ALA A 574 -11.79 23.66 11.67
N ASN A 575 -12.22 24.26 12.80
CA ASN A 575 -13.01 23.56 13.81
C ASN A 575 -14.34 23.01 13.25
N MET A 576 -15.06 23.78 12.42
CA MET A 576 -16.32 23.34 11.83
C MET A 576 -16.12 22.14 10.89
N LEU A 577 -15.07 22.15 10.05
CA LEU A 577 -14.74 21.04 9.15
C LEU A 577 -14.45 19.75 9.93
N VAL A 578 -13.63 19.83 10.99
CA VAL A 578 -13.32 18.68 11.86
C VAL A 578 -14.59 18.16 12.54
N VAL A 579 -15.41 19.05 13.13
CA VAL A 579 -16.65 18.66 13.83
C VAL A 579 -17.71 18.08 12.88
N ALA A 580 -17.77 18.52 11.62
CA ALA A 580 -18.65 17.91 10.61
C ALA A 580 -18.26 16.46 10.25
N GLY A 581 -17.04 16.03 10.60
CA GLY A 581 -16.54 14.67 10.39
C GLY A 581 -15.44 14.53 9.34
N CYS A 582 -14.80 15.63 8.92
CA CYS A 582 -13.66 15.60 8.00
C CYS A 582 -12.47 14.89 8.65
N ASP A 583 -11.84 13.98 7.91
CA ASP A 583 -10.68 13.19 8.38
C ASP A 583 -9.36 13.71 7.79
N HIS A 584 -9.40 14.48 6.69
CA HIS A 584 -8.22 15.03 6.00
C HIS A 584 -8.60 16.28 5.19
N VAL A 585 -7.74 17.31 5.12
CA VAL A 585 -7.90 18.45 4.19
C VAL A 585 -6.80 18.46 3.14
N ILE A 586 -7.16 18.59 1.86
CA ILE A 586 -6.24 18.97 0.77
C ILE A 586 -6.57 20.40 0.37
N THR A 587 -5.59 21.29 0.32
CA THR A 587 -5.78 22.71 -0.06
C THR A 587 -4.60 23.21 -0.87
N MET A 588 -4.62 24.45 -1.35
CA MET A 588 -3.53 25.04 -2.13
C MET A 588 -3.22 26.46 -1.64
N ASP A 589 -1.93 26.79 -1.54
CA ASP A 589 -1.38 28.13 -1.25
C ASP A 589 -2.07 28.90 -0.11
N LEU A 590 -2.25 28.25 1.05
CA LEU A 590 -2.78 28.89 2.26
C LEU A 590 -2.12 30.24 2.55
N HIS A 591 -2.94 31.29 2.64
CA HIS A 591 -2.54 32.68 2.94
C HIS A 591 -1.48 32.79 4.05
N ALA A 592 -1.68 32.02 5.12
CA ALA A 592 -0.69 31.79 6.16
C ALA A 592 -0.49 30.28 6.37
N SER A 593 0.76 29.81 6.22
CA SER A 593 1.14 28.40 6.47
C SER A 593 0.69 27.86 7.84
N GLN A 594 0.57 28.76 8.83
CA GLN A 594 0.13 28.51 10.20
C GLN A 594 -1.31 27.99 10.28
N ILE A 595 -2.13 28.20 9.26
CA ILE A 595 -3.51 27.68 9.18
C ILE A 595 -3.51 26.14 9.23
N GLN A 596 -2.46 25.46 8.79
CA GLN A 596 -2.32 23.99 8.96
C GLN A 596 -2.39 23.60 10.46
N GLY A 597 -1.77 24.39 11.33
CA GLY A 597 -1.82 24.20 12.79
C GLY A 597 -3.16 24.58 13.44
N PHE A 598 -4.18 24.95 12.66
CA PHE A 598 -5.56 25.08 13.14
C PHE A 598 -6.33 23.76 13.09
N PHE A 599 -5.81 22.74 12.43
CA PHE A 599 -6.40 21.42 12.33
C PHE A 599 -5.72 20.43 13.28
N ASP A 600 -6.52 19.57 13.91
CA ASP A 600 -6.04 18.40 14.65
C ASP A 600 -6.03 17.12 13.77
N ILE A 601 -6.40 17.27 12.49
CA ILE A 601 -6.35 16.28 11.41
C ILE A 601 -5.22 16.64 10.42
N PRO A 602 -4.73 15.71 9.60
CA PRO A 602 -3.75 16.02 8.55
C PRO A 602 -4.24 17.11 7.58
N VAL A 603 -3.30 17.87 7.02
CA VAL A 603 -3.55 18.90 6.01
C VAL A 603 -2.44 18.87 4.95
N ASP A 604 -2.80 18.51 3.72
CA ASP A 604 -1.93 18.64 2.56
C ASP A 604 -2.09 20.05 1.95
N ASN A 605 -1.21 20.99 2.31
CA ASN A 605 -1.11 22.27 1.62
C ASN A 605 -0.24 22.13 0.37
N LEU A 606 -0.90 22.08 -0.79
CA LEU A 606 -0.28 22.11 -2.10
C LEU A 606 0.22 23.51 -2.46
N TRP A 607 1.11 23.59 -3.45
CA TRP A 607 1.75 24.82 -3.88
C TRP A 607 1.60 24.98 -5.40
N SER A 608 1.11 26.12 -5.87
CA SER A 608 1.09 26.46 -7.30
C SER A 608 2.46 26.94 -7.82
N GLU A 609 3.42 27.19 -6.92
CA GLU A 609 4.78 27.65 -7.23
C GLU A 609 5.46 26.88 -8.39
N PRO A 610 5.42 25.53 -8.48
CA PRO A 610 6.04 24.81 -9.61
C PRO A 610 5.35 25.10 -10.96
N LEU A 611 4.04 25.37 -10.94
CA LEU A 611 3.27 25.74 -12.12
C LEU A 611 3.59 27.18 -12.53
N MET A 612 3.68 28.11 -11.57
CA MET A 612 4.12 29.49 -11.80
C MET A 612 5.54 29.54 -12.39
N LEU A 613 6.49 28.80 -11.82
CA LEU A 613 7.86 28.69 -12.34
C LEU A 613 7.88 28.13 -13.78
N THR A 614 7.06 27.12 -14.07
CA THR A 614 6.93 26.55 -15.42
C THR A 614 6.33 27.57 -16.40
N TYR A 615 5.34 28.35 -15.97
CA TYR A 615 4.73 29.41 -16.77
C TYR A 615 5.73 30.53 -17.07
N ILE A 616 6.42 31.06 -16.05
CA ILE A 616 7.47 32.09 -16.19
C ILE A 616 8.53 31.63 -17.19
N LYS A 617 9.10 30.42 -16.98
CA LYS A 617 10.17 29.89 -17.83
C LYS A 617 9.77 29.70 -19.31
N ARG A 618 8.48 29.48 -19.60
CA ARG A 618 7.97 29.14 -20.95
C ARG A 618 7.29 30.30 -21.69
N GLN A 619 6.59 31.20 -21.00
CA GLN A 619 5.75 32.23 -21.62
C GLN A 619 6.32 33.65 -21.48
N ILE A 620 7.06 33.94 -20.40
CA ILE A 620 7.55 35.30 -20.13
C ILE A 620 8.88 35.54 -20.85
N SER A 621 8.84 36.30 -21.94
CA SER A 621 10.05 36.63 -22.69
C SER A 621 10.98 37.56 -21.91
N GLY A 622 12.24 37.14 -21.72
CA GLY A 622 13.25 37.92 -20.99
C GLY A 622 13.20 37.79 -19.47
N TRP A 623 12.52 36.76 -18.94
CA TRP A 623 12.44 36.49 -17.49
C TRP A 623 13.81 36.39 -16.80
N GLN A 624 14.87 35.99 -17.52
CA GLN A 624 16.24 35.88 -17.00
C GLN A 624 16.85 37.24 -16.62
N ASN A 625 16.35 38.34 -17.20
CA ASN A 625 16.65 39.73 -16.80
C ASN A 625 15.40 40.37 -16.16
N GLY A 626 14.64 39.54 -15.43
CA GLY A 626 13.45 39.93 -14.70
C GLY A 626 13.74 40.16 -13.21
N ILE A 627 12.68 40.55 -12.50
CA ILE A 627 12.69 40.77 -11.05
C ILE A 627 11.32 40.36 -10.48
N VAL A 628 11.32 39.52 -9.44
CA VAL A 628 10.07 39.04 -8.82
C VAL A 628 9.62 40.05 -7.75
N VAL A 629 8.40 40.56 -7.86
CA VAL A 629 7.91 41.67 -7.02
C VAL A 629 6.79 41.21 -6.11
N SER A 630 6.86 41.55 -4.82
CA SER A 630 5.73 41.38 -3.91
C SER A 630 4.95 42.68 -3.78
N PRO A 631 3.60 42.66 -3.85
CA PRO A 631 2.77 43.85 -3.67
C PRO A 631 2.73 44.36 -2.22
N ASP A 632 3.11 43.52 -1.25
CA ASP A 632 3.27 43.92 0.15
C ASP A 632 4.47 43.24 0.85
N ALA A 633 4.70 43.58 2.12
CA ALA A 633 5.79 43.03 2.92
C ALA A 633 5.50 41.62 3.50
N GLY A 634 4.25 41.15 3.49
CA GLY A 634 3.85 39.80 3.92
C GLY A 634 4.24 38.74 2.88
N GLY A 635 4.05 39.06 1.59
CA GLY A 635 4.44 38.21 0.46
C GLY A 635 5.95 38.02 0.26
N ALA A 636 6.81 38.68 1.06
CA ALA A 636 8.27 38.63 0.94
C ALA A 636 8.83 37.21 0.76
N LYS A 637 8.43 36.25 1.61
CA LYS A 637 8.92 34.86 1.55
C LYS A 637 8.52 34.13 0.27
N ARG A 638 7.38 34.48 -0.32
CA ARG A 638 6.85 33.87 -1.55
C ARG A 638 7.69 34.31 -2.75
N VAL A 639 7.99 35.61 -2.83
CA VAL A 639 8.77 36.16 -3.95
C VAL A 639 10.24 35.79 -3.87
N THR A 640 10.83 35.71 -2.68
CA THR A 640 12.22 35.23 -2.53
C THR A 640 12.35 33.77 -2.98
N ALA A 641 11.43 32.88 -2.58
CA ALA A 641 11.48 31.47 -2.98
C ALA A 641 11.44 31.27 -4.51
N ILE A 642 10.60 32.05 -5.21
CA ILE A 642 10.50 32.04 -6.67
C ILE A 642 11.75 32.67 -7.31
N ALA A 643 12.23 33.80 -6.78
CA ALA A 643 13.42 34.49 -7.28
C ALA A 643 14.68 33.61 -7.17
N ASP A 644 14.87 32.95 -6.02
CA ASP A 644 15.99 32.03 -5.76
C ASP A 644 15.98 30.85 -6.76
N LYS A 645 14.82 30.25 -7.04
CA LYS A 645 14.66 29.15 -8.01
C LYS A 645 14.77 29.56 -9.48
N LEU A 646 14.58 30.85 -9.78
CA LEU A 646 14.83 31.42 -11.10
C LEU A 646 16.26 31.95 -11.25
N GLY A 647 16.97 32.21 -10.16
CA GLY A 647 18.28 32.87 -10.17
C GLY A 647 18.19 34.35 -10.55
N VAL A 648 17.10 35.02 -10.16
CA VAL A 648 16.84 36.45 -10.46
C VAL A 648 16.70 37.26 -9.18
N GLU A 649 16.69 38.59 -9.29
CA GLU A 649 16.47 39.48 -8.15
C GLU A 649 15.00 39.50 -7.71
N PHE A 650 14.74 40.03 -6.50
CA PHE A 650 13.39 40.33 -6.03
C PHE A 650 13.25 41.79 -5.58
N ALA A 651 12.01 42.29 -5.59
CA ALA A 651 11.64 43.58 -5.05
C ALA A 651 10.41 43.49 -4.14
N LEU A 652 10.26 44.47 -3.27
CA LEU A 652 9.18 44.58 -2.29
C LEU A 652 8.52 45.95 -2.38
N ILE A 653 7.21 45.99 -2.49
CA ILE A 653 6.43 47.22 -2.34
C ILE A 653 5.96 47.33 -0.89
N HIS A 654 6.30 48.43 -0.22
CA HIS A 654 5.85 48.70 1.15
C HIS A 654 4.96 49.93 1.21
N ARG A 655 3.74 49.76 1.71
CA ARG A 655 2.80 50.86 1.97
C ARG A 655 3.09 51.55 3.29
N GLN A 656 3.51 52.81 3.24
CA GLN A 656 3.40 53.69 4.40
C GLN A 656 1.97 54.24 4.48
N ARG A 657 1.30 54.00 5.61
CA ARG A 657 0.07 54.71 5.96
C ARG A 657 0.42 55.97 6.75
N ASP A 658 -0.02 57.13 6.25
CA ASP A 658 0.23 58.40 6.91
C ASP A 658 -0.69 58.55 8.13
N ARG A 659 -0.19 58.15 9.30
CA ARG A 659 -0.96 58.01 10.56
C ARG A 659 -1.56 59.32 11.10
N LYS A 660 -1.35 60.47 10.44
CA LYS A 660 -1.77 61.79 10.92
C LYS A 660 -3.11 62.28 10.36
N HIS A 661 -3.63 61.69 9.28
CA HIS A 661 -4.89 62.12 8.68
C HIS A 661 -5.73 60.91 8.21
N GLU A 662 -6.84 60.64 8.89
CA GLU A 662 -7.74 59.51 8.57
C GLU A 662 -8.41 59.63 7.18
N ASN A 663 -8.42 60.84 6.58
CA ASN A 663 -8.98 61.13 5.26
C ASN A 663 -7.93 61.50 4.20
N ALA A 664 -6.62 61.29 4.44
CA ALA A 664 -5.61 61.51 3.41
C ALA A 664 -5.58 60.32 2.41
N PRO A 665 -5.45 60.56 1.09
CA PRO A 665 -5.31 59.48 0.12
C PRO A 665 -4.03 58.67 0.37
N GLU A 666 -4.08 57.34 0.23
CA GLU A 666 -2.91 56.45 0.38
C GLU A 666 -1.82 56.86 -0.61
N ARG A 667 -0.82 57.63 -0.13
CA ARG A 667 0.31 58.13 -0.94
C ARG A 667 1.62 57.98 -0.18
N MET A 668 2.21 56.79 -0.32
CA MET A 668 3.63 56.55 -0.63
C MET A 668 3.89 55.04 -0.57
N GLU A 669 3.94 54.41 -1.74
CA GLU A 669 4.46 53.06 -1.91
C GLU A 669 5.98 53.13 -2.08
N LEU A 670 6.71 52.69 -1.06
CA LEU A 670 8.16 52.55 -1.12
C LEU A 670 8.50 51.23 -1.82
N LEU A 671 8.92 51.30 -3.08
CA LEU A 671 9.53 50.18 -3.78
C LEU A 671 10.97 50.01 -3.28
N VAL A 672 11.28 48.80 -2.79
CA VAL A 672 12.63 48.36 -2.39
C VAL A 672 13.09 47.33 -3.40
N GLY A 673 14.11 47.67 -4.20
CA GLY A 673 14.61 46.88 -5.34
C GLY A 673 14.60 47.72 -6.63
N ASP A 674 15.53 47.42 -7.55
CA ASP A 674 15.63 48.13 -8.83
C ASP A 674 14.91 47.36 -9.94
N VAL A 675 13.79 47.91 -10.40
CA VAL A 675 12.94 47.33 -11.45
C VAL A 675 13.17 47.96 -12.83
N LYS A 676 14.03 48.98 -12.91
CA LYS A 676 14.19 49.78 -14.12
C LYS A 676 14.75 48.93 -15.27
N ASP A 677 14.13 49.05 -16.45
CA ASP A 677 14.48 48.35 -17.69
C ASP A 677 14.40 46.79 -17.60
N LYS A 678 13.88 46.24 -16.49
CA LYS A 678 13.68 44.81 -16.22
C LYS A 678 12.23 44.37 -16.45
N VAL A 679 12.02 43.06 -16.61
CA VAL A 679 10.68 42.45 -16.62
C VAL A 679 10.23 42.23 -15.18
N ALA A 680 9.24 42.99 -14.71
CA ALA A 680 8.69 42.84 -13.37
C ALA A 680 7.64 41.73 -13.34
N ILE A 681 7.81 40.74 -12.46
CA ILE A 681 6.90 39.61 -12.28
C ILE A 681 6.29 39.74 -10.88
N LEU A 682 5.12 40.36 -10.79
CA LEU A 682 4.42 40.55 -9.52
C LEU A 682 3.75 39.24 -9.11
N VAL A 683 4.03 38.73 -7.90
CA VAL A 683 3.46 37.46 -7.41
C VAL A 683 2.73 37.63 -6.09
N ASP A 684 1.51 37.11 -6.00
CA ASP A 684 0.72 37.12 -4.77
C ASP A 684 -0.07 35.81 -4.54
N ASP A 685 -0.60 35.59 -3.33
CA ASP A 685 -1.50 34.46 -3.08
C ASP A 685 -2.91 34.75 -3.59
N MET A 686 -3.49 35.93 -3.33
CA MET A 686 -4.90 36.15 -3.71
C MET A 686 -5.29 37.61 -4.01
N ILE A 687 -6.01 37.79 -5.12
CA ILE A 687 -6.56 39.06 -5.60
C ILE A 687 -8.09 39.07 -5.47
N ASP A 688 -8.66 40.19 -5.04
CA ASP A 688 -10.08 40.29 -4.69
C ASP A 688 -10.77 41.53 -5.28
N THR A 689 -10.38 42.74 -4.88
CA THR A 689 -10.88 44.01 -5.43
C THR A 689 -9.96 44.66 -6.47
N GLY A 690 -8.75 44.13 -6.66
CA GLY A 690 -7.74 44.66 -7.58
C GLY A 690 -7.02 45.94 -7.12
N ASN A 691 -7.49 46.64 -6.08
CA ASN A 691 -6.92 47.92 -5.65
C ASN A 691 -5.42 47.88 -5.31
N THR A 692 -4.96 46.83 -4.60
CA THR A 692 -3.54 46.65 -4.30
C THR A 692 -2.72 46.40 -5.56
N LEU A 693 -3.25 45.59 -6.49
CA LEU A 693 -2.59 45.31 -7.76
C LEU A 693 -2.46 46.56 -8.62
N THR A 694 -3.54 47.31 -8.81
CA THR A 694 -3.58 48.55 -9.60
C THR A 694 -2.50 49.54 -9.15
N LEU A 695 -2.37 49.76 -7.85
CA LEU A 695 -1.37 50.66 -7.28
C LEU A 695 0.05 50.11 -7.47
N ALA A 696 0.28 48.84 -7.16
CA ALA A 696 1.58 48.20 -7.34
C ALA A 696 2.06 48.20 -8.81
N VAL A 697 1.16 47.94 -9.76
CA VAL A 697 1.43 47.99 -11.21
C VAL A 697 1.79 49.42 -11.65
N ASN A 698 1.04 50.42 -11.20
CA ASN A 698 1.34 51.81 -11.53
C ASN A 698 2.69 52.24 -10.94
N THR A 699 2.98 51.88 -9.68
CA THR A 699 4.28 52.09 -9.04
C THR A 699 5.42 51.44 -9.84
N LEU A 700 5.25 50.21 -10.33
CA LEU A 700 6.26 49.55 -11.18
C LEU A 700 6.45 50.25 -12.53
N HIS A 701 5.37 50.71 -13.16
CA HIS A 701 5.41 51.42 -14.43
C HIS A 701 6.10 52.79 -14.30
N GLU A 702 5.74 53.58 -13.28
CA GLU A 702 6.39 54.85 -12.95
C GLU A 702 7.89 54.71 -12.63
N LYS A 703 8.31 53.56 -12.10
CA LYS A 703 9.72 53.22 -11.82
C LYS A 703 10.47 52.65 -13.02
N GLY A 704 9.83 52.57 -14.18
CA GLY A 704 10.47 52.20 -15.45
C GLY A 704 10.61 50.69 -15.68
N ALA A 705 9.71 49.87 -15.12
CA ALA A 705 9.63 48.45 -15.48
C ALA A 705 9.32 48.30 -16.99
N LYS A 706 10.11 47.47 -17.69
CA LYS A 706 10.02 47.27 -19.15
C LYS A 706 8.73 46.57 -19.57
N ALA A 707 8.29 45.61 -18.76
CA ALA A 707 7.05 44.87 -18.91
C ALA A 707 6.62 44.38 -17.52
N ILE A 708 5.32 44.28 -17.28
CA ILE A 708 4.76 43.85 -15.99
C ILE A 708 3.87 42.62 -16.24
N TYR A 709 4.21 41.52 -15.58
CA TYR A 709 3.40 40.31 -15.52
C TYR A 709 2.90 40.12 -14.09
N VAL A 710 1.71 39.55 -13.93
CA VAL A 710 1.08 39.36 -12.63
C VAL A 710 0.69 37.89 -12.48
N LEU A 711 1.20 37.19 -11.47
CA LEU A 711 0.86 35.80 -11.18
C LEU A 711 0.24 35.69 -9.80
N ILE A 712 -1.01 35.21 -9.71
CA ILE A 712 -1.75 35.10 -8.45
C ILE A 712 -2.22 33.66 -8.27
N SER A 713 -2.15 33.13 -7.04
CA SER A 713 -2.62 31.76 -6.79
C SER A 713 -4.15 31.70 -6.90
N HIS A 714 -4.89 32.58 -6.23
CA HIS A 714 -6.35 32.62 -6.21
C HIS A 714 -6.92 33.94 -6.76
N GLY A 715 -7.55 33.89 -7.91
CA GLY A 715 -8.32 35.01 -8.47
C GLY A 715 -9.75 35.03 -7.94
N LEU A 716 -10.02 35.69 -6.80
CA LEU A 716 -11.39 35.86 -6.30
C LEU A 716 -12.16 36.86 -7.17
N LEU A 717 -11.53 38.01 -7.45
CA LEU A 717 -12.00 39.05 -8.39
C LEU A 717 -13.45 39.55 -8.13
N SER A 718 -13.93 39.43 -6.89
CA SER A 718 -15.36 39.50 -6.52
C SER A 718 -16.05 40.84 -6.84
N GLU A 719 -15.40 41.95 -6.48
CA GLU A 719 -15.83 43.33 -6.77
C GLU A 719 -14.88 44.01 -7.78
N THR A 720 -14.01 43.24 -8.45
CA THR A 720 -13.00 43.80 -9.35
C THR A 720 -13.65 44.30 -10.64
N ASN A 721 -13.45 45.58 -10.95
CA ASN A 721 -13.74 46.11 -12.29
C ASN A 721 -12.68 45.59 -13.28
N LEU A 722 -13.00 44.48 -13.94
CA LEU A 722 -12.11 43.81 -14.89
C LEU A 722 -11.71 44.70 -16.08
N SER A 723 -12.56 45.67 -16.47
CA SER A 723 -12.21 46.65 -17.51
C SER A 723 -11.12 47.63 -17.06
N LEU A 724 -10.96 47.90 -15.76
CA LEU A 724 -9.81 48.65 -15.23
C LEU A 724 -8.53 47.81 -15.27
N ILE A 725 -8.61 46.50 -14.97
CA ILE A 725 -7.46 45.59 -15.09
C ILE A 725 -7.00 45.48 -16.55
N ASP A 726 -7.93 45.37 -17.50
CA ASP A 726 -7.62 45.31 -18.93
C ASP A 726 -6.88 46.59 -19.41
N GLN A 727 -7.18 47.74 -18.80
CA GLN A 727 -6.51 49.02 -19.06
C GLN A 727 -5.14 49.19 -18.37
N LEU A 728 -4.79 48.35 -17.38
CA LEU A 728 -3.50 48.47 -16.68
C LEU A 728 -2.31 48.21 -17.63
N PRO A 729 -1.12 48.80 -17.38
CA PRO A 729 0.10 48.55 -18.13
C PRO A 729 0.75 47.19 -17.80
N ILE A 730 -0.08 46.14 -17.66
CA ILE A 730 0.34 44.74 -17.57
C ILE A 730 0.25 44.07 -18.94
N VAL A 731 1.11 43.07 -19.16
CA VAL A 731 1.07 42.19 -20.33
C VAL A 731 -0.03 41.14 -20.13
N GLU A 732 0.05 40.37 -19.03
CA GLU A 732 -0.89 39.32 -18.66
C GLU A 732 -1.17 39.35 -17.14
N LEU A 733 -2.41 39.06 -16.77
CA LEU A 733 -2.82 38.66 -15.42
C LEU A 733 -3.04 37.15 -15.44
N VAL A 734 -2.23 36.43 -14.69
CA VAL A 734 -2.21 34.97 -14.63
C VAL A 734 -2.75 34.53 -13.28
N VAL A 735 -3.77 33.68 -13.29
CA VAL A 735 -4.38 33.11 -12.09
C VAL A 735 -4.46 31.59 -12.21
N THR A 736 -4.68 30.85 -11.12
CA THR A 736 -5.06 29.43 -11.24
C THR A 736 -6.58 29.26 -11.35
N ASN A 737 -7.03 28.10 -11.84
CA ASN A 737 -8.43 27.67 -11.73
C ASN A 737 -8.82 27.14 -10.33
N THR A 738 -8.11 27.48 -9.24
CA THR A 738 -8.61 27.23 -7.86
C THR A 738 -9.98 27.85 -7.60
N ILE A 739 -10.34 28.88 -8.35
CA ILE A 739 -11.65 29.54 -8.41
C ILE A 739 -12.09 29.55 -9.89
N PRO A 740 -13.40 29.40 -10.23
CA PRO A 740 -13.85 29.46 -11.61
C PRO A 740 -13.53 30.82 -12.27
N GLN A 741 -12.84 30.82 -13.42
CA GLN A 741 -12.42 32.04 -14.12
C GLN A 741 -13.17 32.30 -15.43
N THR A 742 -14.05 31.39 -15.86
CA THR A 742 -14.72 31.40 -17.16
C THR A 742 -15.48 32.72 -17.42
N LYS A 743 -16.12 33.29 -16.39
CA LYS A 743 -16.79 34.60 -16.47
C LYS A 743 -15.81 35.77 -16.51
N HIS A 744 -14.71 35.70 -15.76
CA HIS A 744 -13.72 36.77 -15.70
C HIS A 744 -12.92 36.88 -17.00
N SER A 745 -12.58 35.73 -17.61
CA SER A 745 -11.82 35.65 -18.87
C SER A 745 -12.62 36.19 -20.07
N ALA A 746 -13.95 36.15 -20.00
CA ALA A 746 -14.83 36.79 -20.98
C ALA A 746 -14.89 38.33 -20.85
N LEU A 747 -14.40 38.90 -19.75
CA LEU A 747 -14.46 40.33 -19.42
C LEU A 747 -13.08 41.02 -19.36
N CYS A 748 -11.98 40.24 -19.31
CA CYS A 748 -10.61 40.73 -19.34
C CYS A 748 -9.80 39.90 -20.34
N SER A 749 -9.32 40.55 -21.41
CA SER A 749 -8.56 39.91 -22.49
C SER A 749 -7.17 39.44 -22.06
N LYS A 750 -6.64 40.07 -20.99
CA LYS A 750 -5.32 39.78 -20.41
C LYS A 750 -5.35 38.66 -19.35
N LEU A 751 -6.52 38.09 -19.03
CA LEU A 751 -6.63 37.07 -18.00
C LEU A 751 -6.29 35.67 -18.56
N VAL A 752 -5.22 35.09 -18.04
CA VAL A 752 -4.75 33.74 -18.35
C VAL A 752 -4.98 32.84 -17.15
N THR A 753 -5.46 31.61 -17.37
CA THR A 753 -5.74 30.65 -16.29
C THR A 753 -4.83 29.42 -16.39
N ILE A 754 -4.10 29.13 -15.30
CA ILE A 754 -3.31 27.91 -15.10
C ILE A 754 -4.23 26.81 -14.54
N ASP A 755 -4.23 25.64 -15.19
CA ASP A 755 -4.96 24.47 -14.72
C ASP A 755 -4.21 23.73 -13.59
N ILE A 756 -4.82 23.67 -12.41
CA ILE A 756 -4.33 22.92 -11.23
C ILE A 756 -4.95 21.53 -11.09
N SER A 757 -5.90 21.14 -11.96
CA SER A 757 -6.51 19.80 -11.91
C SER A 757 -5.50 18.64 -11.98
N PRO A 758 -4.34 18.71 -12.68
CA PRO A 758 -3.34 17.63 -12.62
C PRO A 758 -2.72 17.48 -11.24
N THR A 759 -2.52 18.59 -10.52
CA THR A 759 -1.91 18.61 -9.18
C THR A 759 -2.89 18.10 -8.14
N ILE A 760 -4.17 18.51 -8.22
CA ILE A 760 -5.24 18.01 -7.34
C ILE A 760 -5.48 16.51 -7.57
N ALA A 761 -5.62 16.07 -8.84
CA ALA A 761 -5.82 14.67 -9.17
C ALA A 761 -4.67 13.79 -8.66
N GLU A 762 -3.42 14.18 -8.91
CA GLU A 762 -2.26 13.41 -8.42
C GLU A 762 -2.13 13.46 -6.87
N SER A 763 -2.57 14.53 -6.21
CA SER A 763 -2.68 14.57 -4.75
C SER A 763 -3.71 13.55 -4.24
N ILE A 764 -4.95 13.59 -4.75
CA ILE A 764 -6.02 12.64 -4.41
C ILE A 764 -5.54 11.20 -4.62
N ARG A 765 -4.94 10.91 -5.78
CA ARG A 765 -4.37 9.59 -6.09
C ARG A 765 -3.34 9.14 -5.05
N ARG A 766 -2.46 10.03 -4.62
CA ARG A 766 -1.43 9.73 -3.60
C ARG A 766 -2.01 9.55 -2.20
N THR A 767 -2.93 10.43 -1.78
CA THR A 767 -3.67 10.35 -0.52
C THR A 767 -4.46 9.04 -0.41
N HIS A 768 -5.07 8.59 -1.51
CA HIS A 768 -5.79 7.32 -1.61
C HIS A 768 -4.83 6.12 -1.46
N ASN A 769 -3.75 6.09 -2.25
CA ASN A 769 -2.79 4.97 -2.28
C ASN A 769 -1.77 4.94 -1.14
N GLY A 770 -1.76 5.94 -0.25
CA GLY A 770 -0.75 6.07 0.82
C GLY A 770 0.66 6.41 0.31
N GLU A 771 0.75 7.04 -0.86
CA GLU A 771 2.02 7.46 -1.47
C GLU A 771 2.46 8.85 -0.98
N SER A 772 3.76 9.14 -1.04
CA SER A 772 4.28 10.44 -0.60
C SER A 772 3.83 11.59 -1.51
N ILE A 773 3.16 12.57 -0.92
CA ILE A 773 2.71 13.81 -1.57
C ILE A 773 3.86 14.83 -1.71
N SER A 774 4.93 14.71 -0.90
CA SER A 774 6.07 15.62 -0.95
C SER A 774 6.81 15.64 -2.29
N LEU A 775 6.62 14.60 -3.12
CA LEU A 775 7.13 14.51 -4.48
C LEU A 775 6.44 15.48 -5.46
N LEU A 776 5.27 16.04 -5.11
CA LEU A 776 4.66 17.14 -5.86
C LEU A 776 5.38 18.48 -5.65
N PHE A 777 6.20 18.59 -4.59
CA PHE A 777 6.90 19.82 -4.21
C PHE A 777 8.38 19.82 -4.62
N GLN A 778 8.87 18.69 -5.13
CA GLN A 778 10.19 18.57 -5.76
C GLN A 778 10.07 18.86 -7.25
N GLU A 779 11.12 19.40 -7.87
CA GLU A 779 11.09 19.63 -9.32
C GLU A 779 10.78 18.33 -10.06
N ARG A 780 9.73 18.36 -10.91
CA ARG A 780 9.58 17.38 -11.97
C ARG A 780 10.77 17.58 -12.92
N ALA A 781 11.83 16.79 -12.70
CA ALA A 781 12.92 16.65 -13.64
C ALA A 781 12.35 16.39 -15.04
N GLU A 782 12.92 17.06 -16.05
CA GLU A 782 12.31 17.25 -17.36
C GLU A 782 12.07 15.92 -18.11
N THR A 783 10.89 15.32 -17.93
CA THR A 783 10.36 14.28 -18.83
C THR A 783 9.14 14.83 -19.54
N GLY A 784 9.30 15.12 -20.83
CA GLY A 784 8.34 15.88 -21.64
C GLY A 784 7.05 15.13 -21.98
N GLY A 785 6.08 15.90 -22.44
CA GLY A 785 4.77 15.43 -22.90
C GLY A 785 3.74 16.55 -22.79
N LEU A 786 3.46 17.24 -23.90
CA LEU A 786 2.21 17.99 -24.01
C LEU A 786 1.07 16.97 -23.97
N VAL A 787 0.04 17.24 -23.17
CA VAL A 787 -1.31 16.76 -23.47
C VAL A 787 -2.00 17.90 -24.21
N VAL A 788 -2.22 17.69 -25.51
CA VAL A 788 -3.10 18.51 -26.34
C VAL A 788 -4.27 17.62 -26.71
N VAL A 789 -5.47 18.07 -26.34
CA VAL A 789 -6.73 17.31 -26.23
C VAL A 789 -6.68 16.29 -25.09
#